data_AF-A0A6C2UFR9-F1
#
_entry.id   AF-A0A6C2UFR9-F1
#
_cell.length_a   1.000
_cell.length_b   1.000
_cell.length_c   1.000
_cell.angle_alpha   90.00
_cell.angle_beta   90.00
_cell.angle_gamma   90.00
#
_symmetry.space_group_name_H-M   'P 1'
#
loop_
_entity.id
_entity.type
_entity.pdbx_description
1 polymer ?
#
loop_
_entity_poly.entity_id
_entity_poly.type
_entity_poly.pdbx_seq_one_letter_code
_entity_poly.pdbx_strand_id
1 'polypeptide(L)'
;MNIKIRSLLVGLMLTTAFAYAAPRPNIVYFFADDMGWGTIRANQKIAAAKGVDTTEIQKLIMPNIDSLSDRGLNFSHAYGNPVCSPSRACQQTGFHQGHTWADWNDKGPHKAMRTQDPTLGKLLAATGYRNGMYGKWGYGGSLDPLNPVIVNPQTLPIAHGYHDCVVELHHVRAHTFLQPSLWYSHVAPDGTVELDTTLRMNKEVYPEEDLYADNFYAAGAIDFIRAEANGPSPFFVQLSFQIPHAPFDEIETVPGWFDAYAETDTAAWSREVKQYAAMITLMDTRIGEVIATLRDPNGDGNESDSVLENTLLIFSSDNGGSGNESVRFFNGNGHLNGYKGAVTEGGIRDPLVFCWDGVIPPGTTTDHKTCITDILPTFCELAGVAAPVGVDGTSIAPLLTGKGEARKRPVFCYEGYGKNTWRWSLVRDDMKLGKEQKTGKLHLYNLSMDESEQNNLAENPEYEEIMKELLAIALDENLEADKLYANVFPTWIGGNGADVNAADSWKETGKWDFDIKWPQSKTPDESWNARVVNAKNKKQTAHLDTSIKTLGFEVAGNSSSKALMELTLKPGITLTGRNEIRLAPFSSLKLNGSTLSSVRWIDVFEQATLQGTGRINSSLYNAGLIQAKGMVVSGDYNQSAVGTLEVEVGNKAPLTVNGKAVLNGILKCTTPSGKGTPFKVLSAASINGSFTNPNGLLRSGGQTFRIQYKADKVILEKIEG
;
A
#
# COMPACT_ATOMS: atom_id res chain seq x y z
N MET A 1 68.27 -32.91 13.97
CA MET A 1 68.25 -31.43 14.02
C MET A 1 67.38 -30.98 12.85
N ASN A 2 66.11 -30.67 13.14
CA ASN A 2 65.05 -30.56 12.12
C ASN A 2 64.89 -29.13 11.61
N ILE A 3 64.98 -28.96 10.29
CA ILE A 3 64.74 -27.72 9.55
C ILE A 3 63.22 -27.57 9.37
N LYS A 4 62.63 -26.46 9.85
CA LYS A 4 61.24 -26.09 9.58
C LYS A 4 61.19 -24.97 8.54
N ILE A 5 60.58 -25.29 7.40
CA ILE A 5 60.23 -24.37 6.30
C ILE A 5 59.02 -23.53 6.75
N ARG A 6 59.11 -22.20 6.57
CA ARG A 6 58.00 -21.26 6.78
C ARG A 6 57.14 -21.20 5.52
N SER A 7 55.89 -21.66 5.61
CA SER A 7 54.85 -21.43 4.60
C SER A 7 54.09 -20.16 4.95
N LEU A 8 54.10 -19.18 4.04
CA LEU A 8 53.33 -17.94 4.13
C LEU A 8 51.90 -18.23 3.64
N LEU A 9 50.93 -18.32 4.55
CA LEU A 9 49.51 -18.37 4.19
C LEU A 9 49.02 -16.94 3.94
N VAL A 10 48.77 -16.60 2.68
CA VAL A 10 47.98 -15.44 2.28
C VAL A 10 46.51 -15.81 2.47
N GLY A 11 45.90 -15.31 3.55
CA GLY A 11 44.46 -15.46 3.80
C GLY A 11 43.67 -14.61 2.81
N LEU A 12 42.99 -15.27 1.88
CA LEU A 12 42.00 -14.66 1.01
C LEU A 12 40.73 -14.39 1.85
N MET A 13 40.54 -13.16 2.34
CA MET A 13 39.26 -12.75 2.91
C MET A 13 38.21 -12.75 1.79
N LEU A 14 37.37 -13.78 1.76
CA LEU A 14 36.08 -13.72 1.07
C LEU A 14 35.20 -12.72 1.83
N THR A 15 35.19 -11.47 1.40
CA THR A 15 34.11 -10.55 1.74
C THR A 15 32.86 -11.02 1.00
N THR A 16 32.04 -11.85 1.66
CA THR A 16 30.66 -12.02 1.27
C THR A 16 29.98 -10.67 1.39
N ALA A 17 29.71 -10.03 0.24
CA ALA A 17 28.79 -8.91 0.19
C ALA A 17 27.42 -9.43 0.60
N PHE A 18 27.09 -9.30 1.89
CA PHE A 18 25.70 -9.33 2.32
C PHE A 18 25.03 -8.17 1.58
N ALA A 19 24.09 -8.50 0.69
CA ALA A 19 23.11 -7.52 0.24
C ALA A 19 22.52 -6.93 1.52
N TYR A 20 22.68 -5.62 1.70
CA TYR A 20 22.17 -4.92 2.88
C TYR A 20 20.66 -5.15 2.88
N ALA A 21 20.17 -6.06 3.72
CA ALA A 21 18.74 -6.22 3.92
C ALA A 21 18.22 -4.83 4.30
N ALA A 22 17.14 -4.39 3.66
CA ALA A 22 16.50 -3.14 4.06
C ALA A 22 16.31 -3.15 5.58
N PRO A 23 16.58 -2.05 6.30
CA PRO A 23 16.30 -2.01 7.73
C PRO A 23 14.83 -2.38 7.91
N ARG A 24 14.58 -3.40 8.74
CA ARG A 24 13.24 -3.88 9.09
C ARG A 24 12.86 -3.21 10.42
N PRO A 25 12.29 -2.00 10.40
CA PRO A 25 11.97 -1.30 11.63
C PRO A 25 10.82 -1.99 12.34
N ASN A 26 10.69 -1.69 13.63
CA ASN A 26 9.39 -1.80 14.28
C ASN A 26 8.44 -0.78 13.65
N ILE A 27 7.14 -1.04 13.67
CA ILE A 27 6.14 -0.15 13.09
C ILE A 27 5.06 0.11 14.14
N VAL A 28 4.78 1.38 14.43
CA VAL A 28 3.64 1.78 15.26
C VAL A 28 2.76 2.74 14.48
N TYR A 29 1.53 2.32 14.24
CA TYR A 29 0.55 3.07 13.47
C TYR A 29 -0.62 3.52 14.35
N PHE A 30 -0.63 4.81 14.67
CA PHE A 30 -1.74 5.51 15.31
C PHE A 30 -2.78 5.91 14.25
N PHE A 31 -4.00 5.44 14.43
CA PHE A 31 -5.07 5.59 13.43
C PHE A 31 -6.35 6.09 14.08
N ALA A 32 -6.67 7.37 13.85
CA ALA A 32 -7.84 8.06 14.40
C ALA A 32 -9.12 7.78 13.59
N ASP A 33 -10.27 8.07 14.20
CA ASP A 33 -11.59 7.97 13.56
C ASP A 33 -12.25 9.36 13.53
N ASP A 34 -12.59 9.86 12.34
CA ASP A 34 -13.22 11.18 12.12
C ASP A 34 -12.38 12.41 12.48
N MET A 35 -11.06 12.29 12.45
CA MET A 35 -10.18 13.45 12.65
C MET A 35 -9.90 14.15 11.32
N GLY A 36 -10.29 15.41 11.22
CA GLY A 36 -10.14 16.20 9.99
C GLY A 36 -8.70 16.55 9.65
N TRP A 37 -8.46 16.77 8.35
CA TRP A 37 -7.15 17.13 7.79
C TRP A 37 -6.50 18.33 8.48
N GLY A 38 -7.29 19.38 8.75
CA GLY A 38 -6.84 20.62 9.35
C GLY A 38 -6.51 20.51 10.83
N THR A 39 -6.77 19.38 11.49
CA THR A 39 -6.58 19.27 12.94
C THR A 39 -5.12 19.24 13.35
N ILE A 40 -4.20 18.63 12.59
CA ILE A 40 -2.78 18.59 12.96
C ILE A 40 -2.06 19.91 12.64
N ARG A 41 -1.09 20.31 13.50
CA ARG A 41 -0.38 21.60 13.37
C ARG A 41 0.24 21.84 11.99
N ALA A 42 0.80 20.81 11.34
CA ALA A 42 1.39 20.95 10.01
C ALA A 42 0.35 21.43 8.97
N ASN A 43 -0.87 20.91 9.04
CA ASN A 43 -1.95 21.27 8.13
C ASN A 43 -2.67 22.55 8.54
N GLN A 44 -2.74 22.87 9.84
CA GLN A 44 -3.18 24.18 10.32
C GLN A 44 -2.36 25.31 9.69
N LYS A 45 -1.02 25.16 9.60
CA LYS A 45 -0.14 26.15 8.96
C LYS A 45 -0.49 26.33 7.47
N ILE A 46 -0.81 25.25 6.77
CA ILE A 46 -1.23 25.30 5.35
C ILE A 46 -2.60 25.99 5.23
N ALA A 47 -3.57 25.61 6.05
CA ALA A 47 -4.91 26.21 6.07
C ALA A 47 -4.87 27.72 6.37
N ALA A 48 -4.06 28.13 7.35
CA ALA A 48 -3.85 29.54 7.70
C ALA A 48 -3.27 30.33 6.51
N ALA A 49 -2.31 29.74 5.77
CA ALA A 49 -1.77 30.36 4.55
C ALA A 49 -2.82 30.49 3.41
N LYS A 50 -3.90 29.70 3.46
CA LYS A 50 -5.07 29.80 2.57
C LYS A 50 -6.18 30.71 3.13
N GLY A 51 -5.94 31.40 4.24
CA GLY A 51 -6.88 32.36 4.84
C GLY A 51 -7.90 31.77 5.80
N VAL A 52 -7.72 30.51 6.24
CA VAL A 52 -8.57 29.91 7.28
C VAL A 52 -8.18 30.47 8.65
N ASP A 53 -9.19 30.88 9.43
CA ASP A 53 -8.97 31.21 10.84
C ASP A 53 -8.66 29.94 11.64
N THR A 54 -7.46 29.88 12.21
CA THR A 54 -6.95 28.74 12.98
C THR A 54 -6.76 29.08 14.46
N THR A 55 -7.24 30.24 14.92
CA THR A 55 -7.04 30.70 16.30
C THR A 55 -7.64 29.75 17.34
N GLU A 56 -8.86 29.25 17.11
CA GLU A 56 -9.50 28.32 18.04
C GLU A 56 -8.88 26.92 18.01
N ILE A 57 -8.52 26.40 16.83
CA ILE A 57 -7.94 25.05 16.74
C ILE A 57 -6.51 24.96 17.29
N GLN A 58 -5.77 26.07 17.26
CA GLN A 58 -4.44 26.17 17.89
C GLN A 58 -4.48 26.04 19.41
N LYS A 59 -5.65 26.20 20.04
CA LYS A 59 -5.83 25.98 21.48
C LYS A 59 -5.97 24.50 21.85
N LEU A 60 -6.18 23.60 20.89
CA LEU A 60 -6.22 22.16 21.15
C LEU A 60 -4.86 21.68 21.66
N ILE A 61 -4.86 20.93 22.76
CA ILE A 61 -3.64 20.42 23.39
C ILE A 61 -3.33 19.03 22.83
N MET A 62 -2.34 18.97 21.93
CA MET A 62 -1.86 17.74 21.28
C MET A 62 -0.32 17.73 21.04
N PRO A 63 0.51 17.91 22.09
CA PRO A 63 1.95 18.03 21.95
C PRO A 63 2.64 16.79 21.32
N ASN A 64 2.09 15.58 21.49
CA ASN A 64 2.71 14.36 20.99
C ASN A 64 2.48 14.18 19.48
N ILE A 65 1.26 14.38 19.00
CA ILE A 65 0.92 14.41 17.57
C ILE A 65 1.67 15.55 16.87
N ASP A 66 1.75 16.71 17.50
CA ASP A 66 2.53 17.84 16.98
C ASP A 66 4.03 17.50 16.91
N SER A 67 4.57 16.80 17.91
CA SER A 67 5.95 16.31 17.88
C SER A 67 6.21 15.34 16.73
N LEU A 68 5.26 14.46 16.39
CA LEU A 68 5.39 13.58 15.22
C LEU A 68 5.55 14.40 13.93
N SER A 69 4.78 15.48 13.79
CA SER A 69 4.88 16.40 12.64
C SER A 69 6.23 17.13 12.62
N ASP A 70 6.68 17.63 13.78
CA ASP A 70 7.92 18.39 13.90
C ASP A 70 9.17 17.51 13.71
N ARG A 71 9.08 16.20 14.00
CA ARG A 71 10.17 15.22 13.80
C ARG A 71 10.04 14.39 12.52
N GLY A 72 8.97 14.56 11.75
CA GLY A 72 8.63 13.68 10.64
C GLY A 72 8.44 14.39 9.30
N LEU A 73 7.81 13.65 8.39
CA LEU A 73 7.34 14.08 7.09
C LEU A 73 5.81 14.11 7.10
N ASN A 74 5.24 15.30 6.91
CA ASN A 74 3.81 15.51 6.70
C ASN A 74 3.45 15.38 5.21
N PHE A 75 2.40 14.61 4.91
CA PHE A 75 1.81 14.52 3.59
C PHE A 75 0.60 15.45 3.51
N SER A 76 0.75 16.56 2.80
CA SER A 76 -0.34 17.54 2.67
C SER A 76 -1.52 17.00 1.84
N HIS A 77 -1.30 16.00 0.98
CA HIS A 77 -2.29 15.39 0.10
C HIS A 77 -2.40 13.87 0.34
N ALA A 78 -2.76 13.48 1.56
CA ALA A 78 -3.07 12.10 1.89
C ALA A 78 -4.59 11.86 1.87
N TYR A 79 -5.00 10.71 1.33
CA TYR A 79 -6.41 10.38 1.14
C TYR A 79 -6.84 9.04 1.74
N GLY A 80 -7.91 9.02 2.53
CA GLY A 80 -8.66 7.84 2.96
C GLY A 80 -9.89 7.61 2.08
N ASN A 81 -10.97 7.08 2.64
CA ASN A 81 -12.27 6.96 1.97
C ASN A 81 -13.32 7.80 2.71
N PRO A 82 -14.54 7.98 2.17
CA PRO A 82 -15.54 8.82 2.84
C PRO A 82 -16.05 8.28 4.17
N VAL A 83 -15.83 7.00 4.50
CA VAL A 83 -16.33 6.34 5.72
C VAL A 83 -15.42 5.20 6.21
N CYS A 84 -15.56 4.85 7.49
CA CYS A 84 -14.68 3.96 8.27
C CYS A 84 -14.37 2.57 7.67
N SER A 85 -15.40 1.74 7.37
CA SER A 85 -15.19 0.34 6.91
C SER A 85 -14.34 0.28 5.65
N PRO A 86 -14.67 0.99 4.56
CA PRO A 86 -13.84 1.07 3.38
C PRO A 86 -12.41 1.49 3.68
N SER A 87 -12.21 2.54 4.47
CA SER A 87 -10.86 3.03 4.82
C SER A 87 -10.02 1.97 5.51
N ARG A 88 -10.58 1.30 6.53
CA ARG A 88 -9.90 0.24 7.27
C ARG A 88 -9.60 -0.97 6.38
N ALA A 89 -10.52 -1.38 5.51
CA ALA A 89 -10.25 -2.46 4.57
C ALA A 89 -9.23 -2.09 3.49
N CYS A 90 -9.29 -0.86 2.96
CA CYS A 90 -8.33 -0.34 1.99
C CYS A 90 -6.92 -0.27 2.58
N GLN A 91 -6.80 0.19 3.83
CA GLN A 91 -5.56 0.21 4.59
C GLN A 91 -4.95 -1.18 4.72
N GLN A 92 -5.76 -2.16 5.14
CA GLN A 92 -5.30 -3.52 5.35
C GLN A 92 -4.91 -4.21 4.05
N THR A 93 -5.63 -3.99 2.96
CA THR A 93 -5.51 -4.81 1.74
C THR A 93 -4.73 -4.16 0.60
N GLY A 94 -4.52 -2.85 0.65
CA GLY A 94 -3.88 -2.09 -0.43
C GLY A 94 -4.72 -1.93 -1.68
N PHE A 95 -5.99 -2.36 -1.65
CA PHE A 95 -6.98 -2.16 -2.70
C PHE A 95 -7.86 -0.95 -2.37
N HIS A 96 -8.28 -0.17 -3.36
CA HIS A 96 -9.24 0.90 -3.13
C HIS A 96 -10.66 0.35 -2.91
N GLN A 97 -11.61 1.21 -2.50
CA GLN A 97 -12.95 0.82 -2.07
C GLN A 97 -13.65 -0.13 -3.06
N GLY A 98 -13.71 0.21 -4.36
CA GLY A 98 -14.31 -0.62 -5.40
C GLY A 98 -13.62 -1.95 -5.70
N HIS A 99 -12.48 -2.24 -5.08
CA HIS A 99 -11.71 -3.47 -5.22
C HIS A 99 -11.67 -4.31 -3.93
N THR A 100 -12.20 -3.78 -2.82
CA THR A 100 -12.32 -4.47 -1.54
C THR A 100 -13.73 -5.05 -1.35
N TRP A 101 -13.86 -6.14 -0.58
CA TRP A 101 -15.19 -6.68 -0.24
C TRP A 101 -15.93 -5.79 0.76
N ALA A 102 -15.20 -5.18 1.70
CA ALA A 102 -15.73 -4.27 2.71
C ALA A 102 -15.80 -2.84 2.17
N ASP A 103 -16.69 -2.64 1.20
CA ASP A 103 -16.89 -1.38 0.46
C ASP A 103 -17.91 -0.42 1.12
N TRP A 104 -18.48 -0.80 2.28
CA TRP A 104 -19.50 -0.01 2.97
C TRP A 104 -19.48 -0.19 4.50
N ASN A 105 -20.07 0.78 5.22
CA ASN A 105 -20.37 0.64 6.65
C ASN A 105 -21.61 -0.25 6.86
N ASP A 106 -21.47 -1.54 6.59
CA ASP A 106 -22.54 -2.51 6.81
C ASP A 106 -22.89 -2.67 8.29
N LYS A 107 -24.18 -2.85 8.58
CA LYS A 107 -24.69 -3.07 9.95
C LYS A 107 -24.40 -4.45 10.53
N GLY A 108 -23.74 -5.30 9.74
CA GLY A 108 -23.36 -6.65 10.14
C GLY A 108 -22.19 -7.13 9.26
N PRO A 109 -21.47 -8.18 9.66
CA PRO A 109 -20.21 -8.56 9.03
C PRO A 109 -20.39 -9.33 7.71
N HIS A 110 -21.51 -9.16 7.00
CA HIS A 110 -21.80 -9.86 5.74
C HIS A 110 -20.86 -9.44 4.59
N LYS A 111 -20.25 -8.26 4.72
CA LYS A 111 -19.26 -7.70 3.80
C LYS A 111 -17.98 -7.29 4.53
N ALA A 112 -17.35 -8.24 5.22
CA ALA A 112 -16.07 -8.04 5.89
C ALA A 112 -14.89 -8.62 5.09
N MET A 113 -13.67 -8.21 5.40
CA MET A 113 -12.48 -8.82 4.78
C MET A 113 -12.51 -10.35 4.92
N ARG A 114 -12.12 -11.03 3.85
CA ARG A 114 -12.12 -12.49 3.75
C ARG A 114 -10.77 -13.06 4.16
N THR A 115 -10.74 -14.33 4.53
CA THR A 115 -9.47 -15.03 4.81
C THR A 115 -8.52 -15.11 3.60
N GLN A 116 -9.05 -14.96 2.39
CA GLN A 116 -8.30 -14.91 1.13
C GLN A 116 -7.70 -13.54 0.86
N ASP A 117 -8.27 -12.48 1.43
CA ASP A 117 -7.76 -11.13 1.21
C ASP A 117 -6.35 -11.02 1.78
N PRO A 118 -5.39 -10.48 1.00
CA PRO A 118 -4.10 -10.12 1.55
C PRO A 118 -4.32 -9.02 2.57
N THR A 119 -3.67 -9.13 3.73
CA THR A 119 -3.72 -8.10 4.77
C THR A 119 -2.32 -7.76 5.25
N LEU A 120 -2.14 -6.52 5.71
CA LEU A 120 -0.93 -6.03 6.37
C LEU A 120 -0.41 -7.04 7.40
N GLY A 121 -1.28 -7.46 8.33
CA GLY A 121 -0.93 -8.43 9.35
C GLY A 121 -0.40 -9.75 8.78
N LYS A 122 -1.06 -10.35 7.79
CA LYS A 122 -0.61 -11.60 7.15
C LYS A 122 0.76 -11.45 6.48
N LEU A 123 0.97 -10.35 5.76
CA LEU A 123 2.19 -10.14 4.99
C LEU A 123 3.38 -9.85 5.91
N LEU A 124 3.18 -9.05 6.96
CA LEU A 124 4.20 -8.79 7.97
C LEU A 124 4.51 -10.06 8.79
N ALA A 125 3.50 -10.78 9.25
CA ALA A 125 3.68 -12.04 9.99
C ALA A 125 4.46 -13.08 9.18
N ALA A 126 4.21 -13.16 7.86
CA ALA A 126 4.94 -14.07 6.95
C ALA A 126 6.46 -13.78 6.87
N THR A 127 6.90 -12.59 7.28
CA THR A 127 8.33 -12.24 7.37
C THR A 127 8.91 -12.36 8.78
N GLY A 128 8.10 -12.74 9.78
CA GLY A 128 8.50 -12.92 11.16
C GLY A 128 8.21 -11.73 12.08
N TYR A 129 7.40 -10.76 11.65
CA TYR A 129 6.91 -9.71 12.56
C TYR A 129 5.94 -10.30 13.60
N ARG A 130 6.02 -9.76 14.81
CA ARG A 130 4.99 -9.91 15.84
C ARG A 130 4.01 -8.75 15.71
N ASN A 131 2.70 -9.03 15.70
CA ASN A 131 1.70 -8.04 15.31
C ASN A 131 0.63 -7.86 16.41
N GLY A 132 0.42 -6.64 16.87
CA GLY A 132 -0.63 -6.25 17.81
C GLY A 132 -1.71 -5.37 17.15
N MET A 133 -2.99 -5.60 17.46
CA MET A 133 -4.13 -4.80 17.01
C MET A 133 -4.96 -4.32 18.21
N TYR A 134 -5.01 -3.01 18.40
CA TYR A 134 -5.70 -2.41 19.53
C TYR A 134 -6.73 -1.39 19.03
N GLY A 135 -7.97 -1.53 19.48
CA GLY A 135 -9.05 -0.59 19.16
C GLY A 135 -10.02 -1.06 18.10
N LYS A 136 -10.51 -0.12 17.28
CA LYS A 136 -11.62 -0.38 16.36
C LYS A 136 -11.18 -1.23 15.17
N TRP A 137 -11.67 -2.46 15.12
CA TRP A 137 -11.55 -3.33 13.96
C TRP A 137 -12.81 -3.27 13.10
N GLY A 138 -13.98 -3.41 13.73
CA GLY A 138 -15.29 -3.19 13.10
C GLY A 138 -15.91 -4.39 12.38
N TYR A 139 -15.18 -5.52 12.25
CA TYR A 139 -15.68 -6.74 11.62
C TYR A 139 -15.69 -7.94 12.58
N GLY A 140 -16.86 -8.56 12.79
CA GLY A 140 -16.93 -9.93 13.32
C GLY A 140 -17.77 -10.16 14.57
N GLY A 141 -18.19 -9.10 15.27
CA GLY A 141 -19.10 -9.20 16.42
C GLY A 141 -20.57 -9.00 16.04
N SER A 142 -21.49 -9.45 16.90
CA SER A 142 -22.91 -9.05 16.82
C SER A 142 -23.14 -7.67 17.46
N LEU A 143 -24.32 -7.11 17.24
CA LEU A 143 -24.70 -5.78 17.73
C LEU A 143 -25.02 -5.74 19.24
N ASP A 144 -25.19 -6.89 19.90
CA ASP A 144 -25.58 -6.93 21.32
C ASP A 144 -24.48 -6.25 22.17
N PRO A 145 -24.81 -5.19 22.92
CA PRO A 145 -23.81 -4.45 23.68
C PRO A 145 -23.30 -5.24 24.89
N LEU A 146 -24.13 -6.08 25.50
CA LEU A 146 -23.79 -6.79 26.75
C LEU A 146 -23.23 -8.18 26.49
N ASN A 147 -23.78 -8.87 25.50
CA ASN A 147 -23.42 -10.24 25.15
C ASN A 147 -23.17 -10.38 23.64
N PRO A 148 -22.20 -9.64 23.06
CA PRO A 148 -21.85 -9.81 21.65
C PRO A 148 -21.33 -11.23 21.40
N VAL A 149 -21.66 -11.78 20.23
CA VAL A 149 -21.18 -13.10 19.79
C VAL A 149 -20.35 -12.95 18.51
N ILE A 150 -19.42 -13.88 18.29
CA ILE A 150 -18.72 -13.98 17.01
C ILE A 150 -19.74 -14.41 15.96
N VAL A 151 -19.97 -13.57 14.95
CA VAL A 151 -20.87 -13.89 13.84
C VAL A 151 -20.14 -14.71 12.78
N ASN A 152 -18.87 -14.37 12.50
CA ASN A 152 -18.04 -15.10 11.55
C ASN A 152 -16.55 -15.08 11.95
N PRO A 153 -15.97 -16.22 12.40
CA PRO A 153 -14.57 -16.28 12.84
C PRO A 153 -13.55 -15.86 11.78
N GLN A 154 -13.89 -15.95 10.50
CA GLN A 154 -12.99 -15.57 9.40
C GLN A 154 -12.65 -14.07 9.40
N THR A 155 -13.48 -13.25 10.07
CA THR A 155 -13.39 -11.79 10.07
C THR A 155 -12.58 -11.25 11.24
N LEU A 156 -12.18 -12.10 12.18
CA LEU A 156 -11.43 -11.71 13.37
C LEU A 156 -10.00 -11.28 13.00
N PRO A 157 -9.40 -10.30 13.70
CA PRO A 157 -8.02 -9.86 13.42
C PRO A 157 -7.01 -11.01 13.39
N ILE A 158 -7.16 -12.03 14.24
CA ILE A 158 -6.29 -13.21 14.24
C ILE A 158 -6.29 -13.99 12.92
N ALA A 159 -7.41 -13.98 12.18
CA ALA A 159 -7.50 -14.54 10.84
C ALA A 159 -6.82 -13.67 9.76
N HIS A 160 -6.41 -12.46 10.14
CA HIS A 160 -5.76 -11.44 9.32
C HIS A 160 -4.31 -11.15 9.74
N GLY A 161 -3.71 -12.05 10.55
CA GLY A 161 -2.28 -12.06 10.87
C GLY A 161 -1.89 -11.22 12.08
N TYR A 162 -2.83 -10.92 12.96
CA TYR A 162 -2.57 -10.31 14.27
C TYR A 162 -2.43 -11.38 15.35
N HIS A 163 -1.50 -11.18 16.27
CA HIS A 163 -1.13 -12.15 17.30
C HIS A 163 -1.63 -11.73 18.68
N ASP A 164 -1.73 -10.44 18.95
CA ASP A 164 -2.22 -9.91 20.22
C ASP A 164 -3.27 -8.84 19.96
N CYS A 165 -4.47 -8.97 20.52
CA CYS A 165 -5.59 -8.09 20.19
C CYS A 165 -6.40 -7.68 21.43
N VAL A 166 -6.75 -6.40 21.49
CA VAL A 166 -7.83 -5.85 22.33
C VAL A 166 -8.67 -4.95 21.45
N VAL A 167 -9.85 -5.43 21.00
CA VAL A 167 -10.56 -4.78 19.89
C VAL A 167 -12.08 -4.66 20.07
N GLU A 168 -12.64 -3.67 19.39
CA GLU A 168 -14.07 -3.60 19.09
C GLU A 168 -14.35 -4.16 17.68
N LEU A 169 -15.15 -5.22 17.61
CA LEU A 169 -15.44 -5.98 16.38
C LEU A 169 -16.70 -5.52 15.64
N HIS A 170 -17.40 -4.49 16.09
CA HIS A 170 -18.63 -4.02 15.44
C HIS A 170 -18.70 -2.50 15.34
N HIS A 171 -18.86 -1.98 14.11
CA HIS A 171 -18.88 -0.54 13.84
C HIS A 171 -19.93 0.25 14.62
N VAL A 172 -21.10 -0.34 14.91
CA VAL A 172 -22.14 0.33 15.70
C VAL A 172 -21.88 0.25 17.20
N ARG A 173 -21.23 -0.82 17.68
CA ARG A 173 -20.83 -0.87 19.10
C ARG A 173 -19.73 0.15 19.35
N ALA A 174 -18.86 0.40 18.37
CA ALA A 174 -17.88 1.48 18.40
C ALA A 174 -18.47 2.92 18.42
N HIS A 175 -19.78 3.08 18.65
CA HIS A 175 -20.45 4.35 18.97
C HIS A 175 -20.69 4.52 20.49
N THR A 176 -19.99 3.75 21.31
CA THR A 176 -19.83 3.99 22.75
C THR A 176 -18.38 3.71 23.12
N PHE A 177 -17.85 4.49 24.05
CA PHE A 177 -16.50 4.44 24.60
C PHE A 177 -16.50 3.79 25.99
N LEU A 178 -17.66 3.68 26.64
CA LEU A 178 -17.86 2.89 27.85
C LEU A 178 -18.25 1.45 27.50
N GLN A 179 -17.37 0.76 26.77
CA GLN A 179 -17.63 -0.62 26.36
C GLN A 179 -17.78 -1.52 27.59
N PRO A 180 -18.91 -2.23 27.76
CA PRO A 180 -19.05 -3.17 28.87
C PRO A 180 -18.12 -4.38 28.68
N SER A 181 -17.77 -4.70 27.43
CA SER A 181 -16.93 -5.83 27.07
C SER A 181 -16.11 -5.58 25.82
N LEU A 182 -14.91 -6.17 25.78
CA LEU A 182 -13.97 -6.09 24.67
C LEU A 182 -13.54 -7.49 24.25
N TRP A 183 -13.18 -7.64 22.98
CA TRP A 183 -12.62 -8.88 22.46
C TRP A 183 -11.12 -8.89 22.70
N TYR A 184 -10.67 -9.90 23.44
CA TYR A 184 -9.26 -10.19 23.65
C TYR A 184 -8.88 -11.43 22.85
N SER A 185 -7.63 -11.48 22.35
CA SER A 185 -7.05 -12.72 21.83
C SER A 185 -5.53 -12.67 21.82
N HIS A 186 -4.90 -13.82 22.05
CA HIS A 186 -3.45 -13.97 22.06
C HIS A 186 -2.98 -15.23 21.31
N VAL A 187 -1.90 -15.09 20.54
CA VAL A 187 -1.21 -16.17 19.83
C VAL A 187 0.22 -16.24 20.32
N ALA A 188 0.53 -17.33 21.03
CA ALA A 188 1.84 -17.56 21.61
C ALA A 188 2.93 -17.64 20.53
N PRO A 189 4.21 -17.37 20.87
CA PRO A 189 5.31 -17.42 19.91
C PRO A 189 5.51 -18.77 19.20
N ASP A 190 5.09 -19.88 19.82
CA ASP A 190 5.16 -21.22 19.21
C ASP A 190 4.01 -21.50 18.23
N GLY A 191 3.16 -20.52 17.97
CA GLY A 191 1.99 -20.61 17.11
C GLY A 191 0.78 -21.27 17.77
N THR A 192 0.87 -21.63 19.05
CA THR A 192 -0.29 -22.06 19.82
C THR A 192 -1.24 -20.88 19.91
N VAL A 193 -2.38 -21.02 19.24
CA VAL A 193 -3.52 -20.13 19.46
C VAL A 193 -4.05 -20.51 20.84
N GLU A 194 -3.74 -19.68 21.84
CA GLU A 194 -4.59 -19.64 23.01
C GLU A 194 -5.93 -19.15 22.48
N LEU A 195 -6.87 -20.08 22.25
CA LEU A 195 -8.23 -19.83 21.77
C LEU A 195 -9.06 -19.07 22.80
N ASP A 196 -8.42 -18.20 23.55
CA ASP A 196 -9.04 -17.14 24.28
C ASP A 196 -9.44 -16.04 23.29
N THR A 197 -10.32 -16.36 22.34
CA THR A 197 -11.13 -15.36 21.64
C THR A 197 -12.30 -14.95 22.53
N THR A 198 -12.15 -14.99 23.87
CA THR A 198 -13.28 -14.76 24.76
C THR A 198 -13.58 -13.28 24.84
N LEU A 199 -14.87 -13.03 24.96
CA LEU A 199 -15.36 -11.75 25.41
C LEU A 199 -14.96 -11.59 26.87
N ARG A 200 -14.21 -10.53 27.18
CA ARG A 200 -13.88 -10.18 28.56
C ARG A 200 -14.63 -8.91 28.94
N MET A 201 -15.13 -8.86 30.17
CA MET A 201 -15.64 -7.59 30.69
C MET A 201 -14.49 -6.59 30.67
N ASN A 202 -14.76 -5.33 30.35
CA ASN A 202 -13.70 -4.35 30.17
C ASN A 202 -12.75 -4.28 31.38
N LYS A 203 -13.33 -4.24 32.60
CA LYS A 203 -12.61 -4.29 33.89
C LYS A 203 -11.82 -5.58 34.17
N GLU A 204 -12.10 -6.68 33.47
CA GLU A 204 -11.37 -7.95 33.62
C GLU A 204 -10.12 -7.98 32.75
N VAL A 205 -10.06 -7.16 31.70
CA VAL A 205 -8.86 -7.01 30.86
C VAL A 205 -7.84 -6.14 31.59
N TYR A 206 -8.25 -4.96 32.03
CA TYR A 206 -7.42 -4.05 32.84
C TYR A 206 -8.26 -3.51 34.03
N PRO A 207 -7.96 -3.88 35.30
CA PRO A 207 -8.81 -3.57 36.46
C PRO A 207 -8.77 -2.12 36.96
N GLU A 208 -8.49 -1.15 36.08
CA GLU A 208 -8.42 0.27 36.42
C GLU A 208 -9.82 0.94 36.46
N GLU A 209 -9.95 2.03 37.23
CA GLU A 209 -11.21 2.77 37.44
C GLU A 209 -11.62 3.60 36.21
N ASP A 210 -10.71 3.84 35.27
CA ASP A 210 -10.94 4.63 34.06
C ASP A 210 -11.43 3.75 32.89
N LEU A 211 -12.74 3.51 32.84
CA LEU A 211 -13.42 2.56 31.94
C LEU A 211 -13.55 3.01 30.47
N TYR A 212 -12.86 4.08 30.06
CA TYR A 212 -12.89 4.58 28.69
C TYR A 212 -12.08 3.69 27.74
N ALA A 213 -12.71 3.13 26.71
CA ALA A 213 -12.18 2.04 25.88
C ALA A 213 -10.80 2.32 25.27
N ASP A 214 -10.54 3.55 24.82
CA ASP A 214 -9.24 3.94 24.23
C ASP A 214 -8.07 3.84 25.22
N ASN A 215 -8.31 3.90 26.53
CA ASN A 215 -7.28 3.64 27.54
C ASN A 215 -6.85 2.17 27.55
N PHE A 216 -7.80 1.25 27.40
CA PHE A 216 -7.53 -0.20 27.37
C PHE A 216 -6.77 -0.57 26.08
N TYR A 217 -7.09 0.09 24.98
CA TYR A 217 -6.37 -0.09 23.72
C TYR A 217 -4.91 0.39 23.84
N ALA A 218 -4.69 1.56 24.46
CA ALA A 218 -3.35 2.07 24.71
C ALA A 218 -2.56 1.18 25.68
N ALA A 219 -3.18 0.73 26.78
CA ALA A 219 -2.56 -0.19 27.74
C ALA A 219 -2.14 -1.51 27.07
N GLY A 220 -2.99 -2.11 26.25
CA GLY A 220 -2.64 -3.31 25.49
C GLY A 220 -1.49 -3.11 24.50
N ALA A 221 -1.47 -1.97 23.81
CA ALA A 221 -0.35 -1.61 22.94
C ALA A 221 0.97 -1.46 23.72
N ILE A 222 0.92 -0.82 24.90
CA ILE A 222 2.07 -0.65 25.79
C ILE A 222 2.60 -2.00 26.26
N ASP A 223 1.74 -2.86 26.81
CA ASP A 223 2.16 -4.17 27.33
C ASP A 223 2.76 -5.06 26.24
N PHE A 224 2.20 -5.02 25.03
CA PHE A 224 2.77 -5.71 23.88
C PHE A 224 4.15 -5.15 23.48
N ILE A 225 4.31 -3.82 23.45
CA ILE A 225 5.62 -3.20 23.17
C ILE A 225 6.64 -3.64 24.23
N ARG A 226 6.28 -3.62 25.52
CA ARG A 226 7.16 -4.07 26.60
C ARG A 226 7.60 -5.53 26.41
N ALA A 227 6.68 -6.38 25.97
CA ALA A 227 6.96 -7.80 25.73
C ALA A 227 7.87 -8.03 24.51
N GLU A 228 7.76 -7.20 23.47
CA GLU A 228 8.40 -7.46 22.17
C GLU A 228 9.62 -6.57 21.88
N ALA A 229 9.80 -5.41 22.55
CA ALA A 229 10.82 -4.41 22.23
C ALA A 229 12.26 -4.96 22.15
N ASN A 230 12.60 -5.88 23.04
CA ASN A 230 13.92 -6.52 23.07
C ASN A 230 13.90 -7.97 22.56
N GLY A 231 12.83 -8.35 21.85
CA GLY A 231 12.68 -9.65 21.21
C GLY A 231 13.56 -9.80 19.95
N PRO A 232 13.70 -11.03 19.44
CA PRO A 232 14.48 -11.30 18.22
C PRO A 232 13.75 -10.89 16.92
N SER A 233 12.46 -10.55 17.02
CA SER A 233 11.59 -10.19 15.90
C SER A 233 11.23 -8.70 15.94
N PRO A 234 11.15 -8.01 14.79
CA PRO A 234 10.52 -6.70 14.76
C PRO A 234 9.03 -6.84 15.06
N PHE A 235 8.41 -5.77 15.58
CA PHE A 235 6.98 -5.76 15.87
C PHE A 235 6.21 -4.72 15.05
N PHE A 236 4.91 -4.97 14.87
CA PHE A 236 3.94 -4.05 14.29
C PHE A 236 2.79 -3.85 15.27
N VAL A 237 2.52 -2.60 15.62
CA VAL A 237 1.37 -2.20 16.44
C VAL A 237 0.44 -1.33 15.60
N GLN A 238 -0.82 -1.73 15.49
CA GLN A 238 -1.88 -0.86 15.00
C GLN A 238 -2.77 -0.45 16.17
N LEU A 239 -2.70 0.84 16.54
CA LEU A 239 -3.55 1.45 17.56
C LEU A 239 -4.61 2.30 16.87
N SER A 240 -5.79 1.71 16.70
CA SER A 240 -6.94 2.25 16.00
C SER A 240 -7.94 2.86 16.96
N PHE A 241 -7.76 4.14 17.28
CA PHE A 241 -8.63 4.88 18.19
C PHE A 241 -10.09 4.92 17.67
N GLN A 242 -11.05 4.96 18.60
CA GLN A 242 -12.45 5.27 18.30
C GLN A 242 -12.70 6.78 18.31
N ILE A 243 -11.90 7.52 19.05
CA ILE A 243 -11.95 8.98 19.16
C ILE A 243 -11.26 9.68 17.97
N PRO A 244 -11.72 10.88 17.57
CA PRO A 244 -12.82 11.67 18.16
C PRO A 244 -14.20 11.44 17.49
N HIS A 245 -14.55 10.21 17.08
CA HIS A 245 -15.88 9.94 16.53
C HIS A 245 -16.99 10.28 17.57
N ALA A 246 -18.18 10.69 17.13
CA ALA A 246 -19.33 10.95 18.01
C ALA A 246 -20.01 9.63 18.50
N PRO A 247 -20.79 9.60 19.60
CA PRO A 247 -21.21 10.70 20.48
C PRO A 247 -20.06 11.25 21.34
N PHE A 248 -20.28 12.37 22.03
CA PHE A 248 -19.20 13.10 22.71
C PHE A 248 -19.28 13.09 24.23
N ASP A 249 -20.44 12.78 24.80
CA ASP A 249 -20.75 13.01 26.20
C ASP A 249 -20.05 12.06 27.17
N GLU A 250 -19.71 10.85 26.75
CA GLU A 250 -19.06 9.86 27.60
C GLU A 250 -17.65 10.28 28.06
N ILE A 251 -16.98 11.21 27.35
CA ILE A 251 -15.67 11.72 27.78
C ILE A 251 -15.75 12.42 29.14
N GLU A 252 -16.91 12.97 29.52
CA GLU A 252 -17.08 13.65 30.82
C GLU A 252 -17.01 12.69 32.01
N THR A 253 -17.06 11.38 31.75
CA THR A 253 -16.88 10.35 32.78
C THR A 253 -15.41 10.08 33.10
N VAL A 254 -14.49 10.50 32.22
CA VAL A 254 -13.05 10.38 32.46
C VAL A 254 -12.63 11.34 33.57
N PRO A 255 -11.92 10.88 34.62
CA PRO A 255 -11.44 11.76 35.67
C PRO A 255 -10.56 12.88 35.11
N GLY A 256 -10.89 14.13 35.47
CA GLY A 256 -10.13 15.30 35.00
C GLY A 256 -10.21 15.52 33.48
N TRP A 257 -11.25 15.02 32.80
CA TRP A 257 -11.41 15.05 31.34
C TRP A 257 -11.15 16.42 30.68
N PHE A 258 -11.29 17.52 31.42
CA PHE A 258 -11.06 18.87 30.91
C PHE A 258 -9.99 19.66 31.68
N ASP A 259 -9.27 19.04 32.61
CA ASP A 259 -8.29 19.74 33.47
C ASP A 259 -7.15 20.36 32.66
N ALA A 260 -6.78 19.74 31.53
CA ALA A 260 -5.77 20.27 30.61
C ALA A 260 -6.10 21.67 30.09
N TYR A 261 -7.37 22.06 30.06
CA TYR A 261 -7.85 23.34 29.54
C TYR A 261 -8.16 24.37 30.65
N ALA A 262 -7.78 24.12 31.90
CA ALA A 262 -8.08 25.02 33.02
C ALA A 262 -7.55 26.46 32.80
N GLU A 263 -6.42 26.59 32.12
CA GLU A 263 -5.76 27.88 31.81
C GLU A 263 -5.97 28.33 30.35
N THR A 264 -6.82 27.63 29.59
CA THR A 264 -7.12 27.95 28.19
C THR A 264 -8.40 28.78 28.11
N ASP A 265 -8.40 29.85 27.31
CA ASP A 265 -9.64 30.60 27.03
C ASP A 265 -10.58 29.77 26.14
N THR A 266 -11.52 29.12 26.81
CA THR A 266 -12.56 28.25 26.24
C THR A 266 -13.96 28.88 26.40
N ALA A 267 -14.05 30.20 26.62
CA ALA A 267 -15.33 30.87 26.84
C ALA A 267 -16.30 30.74 25.65
N ALA A 268 -15.77 30.67 24.43
CA ALA A 268 -16.53 30.48 23.20
C ALA A 268 -16.90 29.01 22.94
N TRP A 269 -16.35 28.05 23.70
CA TRP A 269 -16.52 26.63 23.42
C TRP A 269 -17.83 26.14 24.03
N SER A 270 -18.71 25.61 23.17
CA SER A 270 -19.89 24.87 23.62
C SER A 270 -19.49 23.58 24.33
N ARG A 271 -20.46 22.90 24.95
CA ARG A 271 -20.22 21.61 25.61
C ARG A 271 -19.64 20.58 24.62
N GLU A 272 -20.19 20.48 23.41
CA GLU A 272 -19.69 19.57 22.38
C GLU A 272 -18.23 19.89 22.01
N VAL A 273 -17.91 21.18 21.82
CA VAL A 273 -16.55 21.63 21.48
C VAL A 273 -15.55 21.25 22.58
N LYS A 274 -15.93 21.40 23.86
CA LYS A 274 -15.10 21.00 25.00
C LYS A 274 -14.88 19.49 25.05
N GLN A 275 -15.94 18.71 24.82
CA GLN A 275 -15.87 17.25 24.79
C GLN A 275 -14.98 16.75 23.65
N TYR A 276 -15.12 17.30 22.45
CA TYR A 276 -14.25 16.98 21.31
C TYR A 276 -12.78 17.31 21.61
N ALA A 277 -12.51 18.49 22.17
CA ALA A 277 -11.17 18.90 22.55
C ALA A 277 -10.55 17.95 23.60
N ALA A 278 -11.35 17.50 24.57
CA ALA A 278 -10.93 16.51 25.56
C ALA A 278 -10.62 15.14 24.93
N MET A 279 -11.42 14.67 23.98
CA MET A 279 -11.12 13.43 23.24
C MET A 279 -9.81 13.52 22.47
N ILE A 280 -9.55 14.65 21.78
CA ILE A 280 -8.27 14.87 21.09
C ILE A 280 -7.10 14.83 22.07
N THR A 281 -7.22 15.50 23.22
CA THR A 281 -6.16 15.52 24.25
C THR A 281 -5.96 14.16 24.90
N LEU A 282 -7.02 13.38 25.11
CA LEU A 282 -6.91 12.00 25.61
C LEU A 282 -6.14 11.13 24.62
N MET A 283 -6.51 11.17 23.33
CA MET A 283 -5.79 10.44 22.27
C MET A 283 -4.31 10.82 22.24
N ASP A 284 -3.99 12.11 22.25
CA ASP A 284 -2.62 12.60 22.26
C ASP A 284 -1.83 12.11 23.48
N THR A 285 -2.46 12.11 24.65
CA THR A 285 -1.87 11.60 25.90
C THR A 285 -1.50 10.12 25.76
N ARG A 286 -2.42 9.29 25.23
CA ARG A 286 -2.15 7.86 24.98
C ARG A 286 -1.07 7.62 23.94
N ILE A 287 -1.01 8.44 22.89
CA ILE A 287 0.11 8.43 21.93
C ILE A 287 1.43 8.73 22.64
N GLY A 288 1.45 9.73 23.51
CA GLY A 288 2.63 10.09 24.31
C GLY A 288 3.13 8.95 25.20
N GLU A 289 2.22 8.21 25.84
CA GLU A 289 2.56 7.05 26.69
C GLU A 289 3.15 5.89 25.87
N VAL A 290 2.61 5.62 24.67
CA VAL A 290 3.18 4.63 23.75
C VAL A 290 4.58 5.06 23.30
N ILE A 291 4.78 6.33 22.94
CA ILE A 291 6.10 6.86 22.55
C ILE A 291 7.09 6.80 23.72
N ALA A 292 6.65 7.11 24.94
CA ALA A 292 7.47 6.97 26.13
C ALA A 292 7.88 5.52 26.38
N THR A 293 6.96 4.57 26.18
CA THR A 293 7.23 3.13 26.30
C THR A 293 8.24 2.65 25.25
N LEU A 294 8.21 3.17 24.03
CA LEU A 294 9.25 2.85 23.03
C LEU A 294 10.64 3.36 23.44
N ARG A 295 10.68 4.43 24.24
CA ARG A 295 11.92 5.06 24.71
C ARG A 295 12.52 4.36 25.92
N ASP A 296 11.66 3.86 26.81
CA ASP A 296 12.04 3.08 27.99
C ASP A 296 11.06 1.89 28.14
N PRO A 297 11.27 0.80 27.37
CA PRO A 297 10.37 -0.35 27.39
C PRO A 297 10.31 -1.07 28.74
N ASN A 298 11.40 -1.07 29.52
CA ASN A 298 11.42 -1.77 30.81
C ASN A 298 10.94 -0.89 31.99
N GLY A 299 10.86 0.43 31.81
CA GLY A 299 10.34 1.39 32.77
C GLY A 299 11.29 1.68 33.95
N ASP A 300 12.60 1.45 33.80
CA ASP A 300 13.59 1.65 34.85
C ASP A 300 14.16 3.08 34.92
N GLY A 301 13.74 3.97 34.01
CA GLY A 301 14.15 5.36 33.93
C GLY A 301 15.44 5.60 33.14
N ASN A 302 15.99 4.59 32.47
CA ASN A 302 17.09 4.75 31.52
C ASN A 302 16.68 4.30 30.10
N GLU A 303 17.22 4.94 29.08
CA GLU A 303 16.82 4.70 27.68
C GLU A 303 17.77 3.73 26.96
N SER A 304 18.51 2.90 27.70
CA SER A 304 19.55 2.03 27.10
C SER A 304 18.99 0.87 26.27
N ASP A 305 17.73 0.50 26.52
CA ASP A 305 16.95 -0.49 25.78
C ASP A 305 15.88 0.15 24.87
N SER A 306 16.01 1.46 24.61
CA SER A 306 15.13 2.20 23.69
C SER A 306 15.09 1.54 22.32
N VAL A 307 13.88 1.38 21.80
CA VAL A 307 13.63 0.93 20.42
C VAL A 307 13.14 2.05 19.51
N LEU A 308 13.02 3.27 20.05
CA LEU A 308 12.40 4.40 19.36
C LEU A 308 13.08 4.74 18.03
N GLU A 309 14.42 4.79 17.99
CA GLU A 309 15.17 5.10 16.75
C GLU A 309 14.98 4.05 15.65
N ASN A 310 14.72 2.79 16.03
CA ASN A 310 14.43 1.70 15.10
C ASN A 310 12.92 1.50 14.87
N THR A 311 12.09 2.48 15.23
CA THR A 311 10.63 2.40 15.10
C THR A 311 10.11 3.46 14.14
N LEU A 312 9.39 3.02 13.11
CA LEU A 312 8.60 3.90 12.26
C LEU A 312 7.27 4.24 12.95
N LEU A 313 7.09 5.51 13.29
CA LEU A 313 5.86 6.05 13.86
C LEU A 313 5.00 6.68 12.77
N ILE A 314 3.71 6.39 12.79
CA ILE A 314 2.76 6.87 11.79
C ILE A 314 1.52 7.39 12.48
N PHE A 315 1.05 8.57 12.09
CA PHE A 315 -0.23 9.11 12.51
C PHE A 315 -1.10 9.39 11.29
N SER A 316 -2.35 8.92 11.29
CA SER A 316 -3.35 9.29 10.29
C SER A 316 -4.79 9.17 10.81
N SER A 317 -5.76 9.57 9.97
CA SER A 317 -7.20 9.37 10.18
C SER A 317 -7.78 8.47 9.08
N ASP A 318 -8.90 7.80 9.35
CA ASP A 318 -9.57 6.95 8.37
C ASP A 318 -10.38 7.72 7.32
N ASN A 319 -10.88 8.89 7.68
CA ASN A 319 -11.64 9.77 6.80
C ASN A 319 -11.63 11.21 7.32
N GLY A 320 -12.14 12.12 6.47
CA GLY A 320 -12.27 13.52 6.82
C GLY A 320 -13.16 13.75 8.05
N GLY A 321 -13.01 14.91 8.67
CA GLY A 321 -13.76 15.28 9.87
C GLY A 321 -15.26 15.29 9.60
N SER A 322 -16.04 14.87 10.60
CA SER A 322 -17.50 14.81 10.47
C SER A 322 -18.13 16.20 10.50
N GLY A 323 -19.36 16.33 9.98
CA GLY A 323 -20.05 17.62 9.83
C GLY A 323 -20.70 18.18 11.10
N ASN A 324 -20.21 17.81 12.28
CA ASN A 324 -20.73 18.18 13.61
C ASN A 324 -20.36 19.63 13.99
N GLU A 325 -20.77 20.09 15.17
CA GLU A 325 -20.49 21.45 15.63
C GLU A 325 -19.01 21.65 15.90
N SER A 326 -18.37 20.71 16.60
CA SER A 326 -16.97 20.80 17.02
C SER A 326 -15.98 20.92 15.85
N VAL A 327 -16.09 20.07 14.83
CA VAL A 327 -15.25 20.12 13.63
C VAL A 327 -15.47 21.41 12.85
N ARG A 328 -16.71 21.92 12.78
CA ARG A 328 -17.00 23.21 12.13
C ARG A 328 -16.41 24.38 12.91
N PHE A 329 -16.58 24.37 14.23
CA PHE A 329 -16.07 25.40 15.12
C PHE A 329 -14.54 25.53 15.02
N PHE A 330 -13.85 24.40 14.96
CA PHE A 330 -12.39 24.37 14.83
C PHE A 330 -11.89 24.52 13.39
N ASN A 331 -12.74 24.57 12.36
CA ASN A 331 -12.31 24.40 10.96
C ASN A 331 -11.46 23.13 10.78
N GLY A 332 -11.88 22.00 11.37
CA GLY A 332 -11.09 20.75 11.44
C GLY A 332 -10.76 20.14 10.08
N ASN A 333 -11.47 20.49 9.00
CA ASN A 333 -11.12 20.09 7.63
C ASN A 333 -10.32 21.17 6.86
N GLY A 334 -9.90 22.25 7.52
CA GLY A 334 -9.21 23.38 6.90
C GLY A 334 -10.11 24.13 5.90
N HIS A 335 -9.55 24.49 4.75
CA HIS A 335 -10.24 25.16 3.64
C HIS A 335 -10.99 24.18 2.72
N LEU A 336 -10.94 22.88 3.00
CA LEU A 336 -11.42 21.84 2.11
C LEU A 336 -12.95 21.69 2.15
N ASN A 337 -13.54 21.31 1.02
CA ASN A 337 -14.98 21.21 0.89
C ASN A 337 -15.55 19.89 1.41
N GLY A 338 -16.65 19.98 2.15
CA GLY A 338 -17.38 18.83 2.68
C GLY A 338 -16.76 18.19 3.92
N TYR A 339 -17.33 17.04 4.27
CA TYR A 339 -17.12 16.34 5.54
C TYR A 339 -17.24 14.83 5.29
N LYS A 340 -16.96 14.02 6.32
CA LYS A 340 -17.22 12.58 6.33
C LYS A 340 -18.52 12.21 5.59
N GLY A 341 -18.43 11.21 4.72
CA GLY A 341 -19.50 10.70 3.89
C GLY A 341 -19.55 11.30 2.48
N ALA A 342 -18.81 12.37 2.21
CA ALA A 342 -18.65 12.94 0.87
C ALA A 342 -17.31 12.54 0.23
N VAL A 343 -17.27 12.49 -1.10
CA VAL A 343 -16.03 12.26 -1.90
C VAL A 343 -15.31 13.57 -2.28
N THR A 344 -15.75 14.68 -1.69
CA THR A 344 -15.12 16.01 -1.77
C THR A 344 -13.86 16.04 -0.90
N GLU A 345 -12.93 16.96 -1.13
CA GLU A 345 -11.60 16.98 -0.47
C GLU A 345 -11.71 16.89 1.06
N GLY A 346 -12.63 17.62 1.70
CA GLY A 346 -12.81 17.60 3.15
C GLY A 346 -13.45 16.32 3.70
N GLY A 347 -13.98 15.43 2.84
CA GLY A 347 -14.51 14.13 3.23
C GLY A 347 -13.53 12.96 3.08
N ILE A 348 -12.49 13.12 2.25
CA ILE A 348 -11.52 12.04 1.94
C ILE A 348 -10.06 12.40 2.19
N ARG A 349 -9.71 13.68 2.38
CA ARG A 349 -8.34 14.11 2.65
C ARG A 349 -8.10 14.10 4.15
N ASP A 350 -7.01 13.46 4.56
CA ASP A 350 -6.75 13.08 5.94
C ASP A 350 -5.38 13.59 6.41
N PRO A 351 -5.18 13.82 7.71
CA PRO A 351 -3.85 14.02 8.25
C PRO A 351 -3.01 12.75 8.02
N LEU A 352 -1.75 12.90 7.63
CA LEU A 352 -0.80 11.78 7.52
C LEU A 352 0.62 12.25 7.79
N VAL A 353 1.24 11.66 8.79
CA VAL A 353 2.62 11.95 9.20
C VAL A 353 3.38 10.65 9.38
N PHE A 354 4.60 10.60 8.84
CA PHE A 354 5.58 9.54 9.11
C PHE A 354 6.77 10.12 9.87
N CYS A 355 7.18 9.49 10.96
CA CYS A 355 8.35 9.86 11.75
C CYS A 355 9.23 8.63 11.95
N TRP A 356 10.50 8.73 11.56
CA TRP A 356 11.50 7.69 11.73
C TRP A 356 12.85 8.36 11.96
N ASP A 357 13.24 8.46 13.22
CA ASP A 357 14.41 9.21 13.65
C ASP A 357 15.68 8.68 12.94
N GLY A 358 16.49 9.59 12.39
CA GLY A 358 17.69 9.24 11.63
C GLY A 358 17.46 8.75 10.19
N VAL A 359 16.22 8.50 9.78
CA VAL A 359 15.86 8.07 8.41
C VAL A 359 15.06 9.12 7.66
N ILE A 360 13.99 9.63 8.26
CA ILE A 360 13.14 10.68 7.67
C ILE A 360 13.67 12.05 8.09
N PRO A 361 13.87 13.00 7.15
CA PRO A 361 14.22 14.38 7.50
C PRO A 361 13.11 15.05 8.34
N PRO A 362 13.44 15.61 9.53
CA PRO A 362 12.45 16.14 10.46
C PRO A 362 11.83 17.45 9.97
N GLY A 363 10.56 17.67 10.32
CA GLY A 363 9.84 18.92 10.10
C GLY A 363 9.55 19.23 8.63
N THR A 364 9.51 18.21 7.78
CA THR A 364 9.30 18.37 6.33
C THR A 364 7.84 18.18 5.94
N THR A 365 7.43 18.83 4.85
CA THR A 365 6.10 18.62 4.23
C THR A 365 6.29 18.30 2.75
N THR A 366 5.50 17.35 2.23
CA THR A 366 5.44 17.03 0.81
C THR A 366 4.03 17.23 0.25
N ASP A 367 3.95 17.60 -1.02
CA ASP A 367 2.72 17.66 -1.83
C ASP A 367 2.48 16.38 -2.64
N HIS A 368 3.32 15.35 -2.43
CA HIS A 368 3.11 14.04 -3.02
C HIS A 368 1.73 13.49 -2.62
N LYS A 369 0.89 13.23 -3.62
CA LYS A 369 -0.42 12.62 -3.42
C LYS A 369 -0.25 11.16 -3.05
N THR A 370 -0.83 10.75 -1.93
CA THR A 370 -0.81 9.37 -1.44
C THR A 370 -2.18 8.98 -0.91
N CYS A 371 -2.44 7.68 -0.81
CA CYS A 371 -3.69 7.15 -0.29
C CYS A 371 -3.42 6.09 0.78
N ILE A 372 -4.39 5.86 1.66
CA ILE A 372 -4.31 4.82 2.69
C ILE A 372 -3.99 3.41 2.13
N THR A 373 -4.31 3.17 0.86
CA THR A 373 -3.95 1.95 0.12
C THR A 373 -2.46 1.79 -0.13
N ASP A 374 -1.67 2.88 -0.09
CA ASP A 374 -0.22 2.87 -0.25
C ASP A 374 0.50 2.31 0.99
N ILE A 375 -0.18 2.21 2.14
CA ILE A 375 0.38 1.66 3.39
C ILE A 375 0.82 0.21 3.21
N LEU A 376 -0.01 -0.64 2.59
CA LEU A 376 0.34 -2.05 2.37
C LEU A 376 1.62 -2.27 1.55
N PRO A 377 1.75 -1.75 0.32
CA PRO A 377 2.97 -1.94 -0.44
C PRO A 377 4.18 -1.25 0.22
N THR A 378 3.99 -0.14 0.94
CA THR A 378 5.06 0.52 1.71
C THR A 378 5.60 -0.39 2.82
N PHE A 379 4.73 -1.01 3.60
CA PHE A 379 5.15 -1.91 4.68
C PHE A 379 5.75 -3.20 4.12
N CYS A 380 5.24 -3.70 3.00
CA CYS A 380 5.84 -4.83 2.29
C CYS A 380 7.29 -4.54 1.90
N GLU A 381 7.55 -3.37 1.30
CA GLU A 381 8.90 -2.96 0.90
C GLU A 381 9.85 -2.84 2.09
N LEU A 382 9.42 -2.17 3.18
CA LEU A 382 10.21 -2.03 4.40
C LEU A 382 10.47 -3.37 5.11
N ALA A 383 9.52 -4.30 5.07
CA ALA A 383 9.66 -5.63 5.66
C ALA A 383 10.45 -6.61 4.76
N GLY A 384 10.71 -6.25 3.50
CA GLY A 384 11.40 -7.11 2.54
C GLY A 384 10.53 -8.24 1.97
N VAL A 385 9.21 -8.04 1.86
CA VAL A 385 8.28 -8.97 1.21
C VAL A 385 7.67 -8.32 -0.04
N ALA A 386 7.41 -9.12 -1.08
CA ALA A 386 6.74 -8.61 -2.25
C ALA A 386 5.26 -8.31 -1.93
N ALA A 387 4.79 -7.11 -2.28
CA ALA A 387 3.36 -6.81 -2.24
C ALA A 387 2.58 -7.77 -3.15
N PRO A 388 1.32 -8.11 -2.84
CA PRO A 388 0.49 -8.93 -3.73
C PRO A 388 0.40 -8.32 -5.13
N VAL A 389 0.30 -9.16 -6.15
CA VAL A 389 0.13 -8.68 -7.53
C VAL A 389 -1.20 -7.96 -7.67
N GLY A 390 -1.20 -6.83 -8.39
CA GLY A 390 -2.42 -6.12 -8.78
C GLY A 390 -3.01 -5.19 -7.71
N VAL A 391 -2.38 -5.03 -6.54
CA VAL A 391 -2.80 -4.03 -5.53
C VAL A 391 -2.84 -2.62 -6.11
N ASP A 392 -3.79 -1.80 -5.68
CA ASP A 392 -3.96 -0.42 -6.18
C ASP A 392 -2.92 0.54 -5.62
N GLY A 393 -2.51 0.33 -4.37
CA GLY A 393 -1.49 1.11 -3.70
C GLY A 393 -0.14 1.08 -4.42
N THR A 394 0.70 2.06 -4.13
CA THR A 394 2.11 2.13 -4.53
C THR A 394 2.97 2.43 -3.33
N SER A 395 4.12 1.75 -3.19
CA SER A 395 5.01 2.01 -2.07
C SER A 395 5.57 3.43 -2.11
N ILE A 396 5.50 4.11 -0.96
CA ILE A 396 6.14 5.41 -0.71
C ILE A 396 7.43 5.26 0.13
N ALA A 397 7.88 4.04 0.42
CA ALA A 397 9.12 3.80 1.16
C ALA A 397 10.35 4.53 0.58
N PRO A 398 10.49 4.69 -0.75
CA PRO A 398 11.58 5.50 -1.32
C PRO A 398 11.53 6.98 -0.93
N LEU A 399 10.34 7.54 -0.72
CA LEU A 399 10.17 8.92 -0.25
C LEU A 399 10.57 9.06 1.22
N LEU A 400 10.29 8.03 2.03
CA LEU A 400 10.61 8.02 3.46
C LEU A 400 12.11 7.82 3.69
N THR A 401 12.72 6.90 2.94
CA THR A 401 14.11 6.46 3.20
C THR A 401 15.15 7.16 2.32
N GLY A 402 14.72 7.89 1.29
CA GLY A 402 15.60 8.45 0.26
C GLY A 402 16.30 7.40 -0.61
N LYS A 403 15.89 6.13 -0.55
CA LYS A 403 16.50 5.00 -1.25
C LYS A 403 15.52 4.39 -2.24
N GLY A 404 15.98 4.14 -3.46
CA GLY A 404 15.13 3.59 -4.53
C GLY A 404 14.40 4.68 -5.31
N GLU A 405 13.38 4.29 -6.07
CA GLU A 405 12.59 5.19 -6.92
C GLU A 405 11.11 5.07 -6.54
N ALA A 406 10.51 6.19 -6.12
CA ALA A 406 9.10 6.24 -5.83
C ALA A 406 8.30 6.16 -7.14
N ARG A 407 7.53 5.08 -7.30
CA ARG A 407 6.61 4.95 -8.44
C ARG A 407 5.43 5.91 -8.22
N LYS A 408 4.99 6.58 -9.28
CA LYS A 408 3.82 7.45 -9.22
C LYS A 408 2.55 6.65 -9.43
N ARG A 409 1.58 6.85 -8.55
CA ARG A 409 0.21 6.41 -8.78
C ARG A 409 -0.53 7.49 -9.57
N PRO A 410 -1.06 7.17 -10.76
CA PRO A 410 -1.67 8.19 -11.61
C PRO A 410 -3.11 8.52 -11.21
N VAL A 411 -3.83 7.59 -10.55
CA VAL A 411 -5.28 7.68 -10.35
C VAL A 411 -5.66 7.23 -8.95
N PHE A 412 -6.53 8.00 -8.29
CA PHE A 412 -7.16 7.68 -7.02
C PHE A 412 -8.67 7.70 -7.17
N CYS A 413 -9.36 6.72 -6.57
CA CYS A 413 -10.78 6.49 -6.77
C CYS A 413 -11.50 6.36 -5.43
N TYR A 414 -12.68 6.95 -5.33
CA TYR A 414 -13.48 6.98 -4.11
C TYR A 414 -14.96 6.80 -4.45
N GLU A 415 -15.69 6.02 -3.65
CA GLU A 415 -17.13 5.85 -3.82
C GLU A 415 -17.90 6.56 -2.69
N GLY A 416 -18.96 7.26 -3.07
CA GLY A 416 -19.73 8.10 -2.17
C GLY A 416 -20.60 7.32 -1.20
N TYR A 417 -20.82 7.91 -0.04
CA TYR A 417 -21.66 7.35 1.01
C TYR A 417 -23.03 8.03 1.06
N GLY A 418 -24.09 7.23 1.21
CA GLY A 418 -25.46 7.72 1.33
C GLY A 418 -26.19 8.00 0.02
N LYS A 419 -27.52 8.15 0.09
CA LYS A 419 -28.40 8.23 -1.10
C LYS A 419 -28.45 9.61 -1.78
N ASN A 420 -27.83 10.65 -1.22
CA ASN A 420 -28.21 12.05 -1.50
C ASN A 420 -27.09 13.01 -1.93
N THR A 421 -25.84 12.57 -2.12
CA THR A 421 -24.74 13.48 -2.52
C THR A 421 -24.01 12.95 -3.76
N TRP A 422 -23.03 12.06 -3.57
CA TRP A 422 -22.10 11.64 -4.61
C TRP A 422 -22.17 10.12 -4.87
N ARG A 423 -21.97 9.72 -6.13
CA ARG A 423 -21.76 8.32 -6.50
C ARG A 423 -20.30 7.93 -6.35
N TRP A 424 -19.40 8.71 -6.94
CA TRP A 424 -17.97 8.50 -6.91
C TRP A 424 -17.21 9.79 -7.23
N SER A 425 -15.92 9.82 -6.88
CA SER A 425 -14.95 10.74 -7.46
C SER A 425 -13.67 10.01 -7.86
N LEU A 426 -12.94 10.63 -8.79
CA LEU A 426 -11.66 10.18 -9.28
C LEU A 426 -10.71 11.37 -9.36
N VAL A 427 -9.49 11.20 -8.86
CA VAL A 427 -8.41 12.19 -8.94
C VAL A 427 -7.30 11.63 -9.82
N ARG A 428 -6.94 12.36 -10.87
CA ARG A 428 -5.75 12.11 -11.68
C ARG A 428 -4.90 13.36 -11.77
N ASP A 429 -3.66 13.25 -11.29
CA ASP A 429 -2.77 14.39 -11.10
C ASP A 429 -3.46 15.50 -10.29
N ASP A 430 -3.80 16.64 -10.89
CA ASP A 430 -4.53 17.74 -10.24
C ASP A 430 -6.00 17.85 -10.66
N MET A 431 -6.47 16.97 -11.55
CA MET A 431 -7.84 17.00 -12.03
C MET A 431 -8.71 16.01 -11.25
N LYS A 432 -9.83 16.51 -10.72
CA LYS A 432 -10.81 15.70 -10.00
C LYS A 432 -12.15 15.69 -10.72
N LEU A 433 -12.63 14.50 -11.08
CA LEU A 433 -13.96 14.28 -11.64
C LEU A 433 -14.85 13.61 -10.59
N GLY A 434 -16.01 14.20 -10.31
CA GLY A 434 -17.03 13.63 -9.46
C GLY A 434 -18.34 13.41 -10.21
N LYS A 435 -19.13 12.42 -9.79
CA LYS A 435 -20.48 12.18 -10.31
C LYS A 435 -21.49 12.14 -9.18
N GLU A 436 -22.59 12.86 -9.33
CA GLU A 436 -23.71 12.82 -8.38
C GLU A 436 -24.50 11.52 -8.48
N GLN A 437 -24.92 10.98 -7.33
CA GLN A 437 -25.68 9.72 -7.25
C GLN A 437 -27.07 9.82 -7.89
N LYS A 438 -27.76 10.95 -7.72
CA LYS A 438 -29.17 11.10 -8.11
C LYS A 438 -29.35 11.61 -9.53
N THR A 439 -28.60 12.64 -9.90
CA THR A 439 -28.77 13.35 -11.17
C THR A 439 -27.86 12.79 -12.25
N GLY A 440 -26.78 12.10 -11.87
CA GLY A 440 -25.69 11.74 -12.76
C GLY A 440 -24.87 12.94 -13.24
N LYS A 441 -25.09 14.15 -12.69
CA LYS A 441 -24.34 15.35 -13.04
C LYS A 441 -22.86 15.15 -12.71
N LEU A 442 -22.01 15.50 -13.68
CA LEU A 442 -20.56 15.49 -13.52
C LEU A 442 -20.07 16.85 -13.00
N HIS A 443 -19.03 16.78 -12.17
CA HIS A 443 -18.34 17.94 -11.63
C HIS A 443 -16.84 17.78 -11.85
N LEU A 444 -16.20 18.80 -12.40
CA LEU A 444 -14.77 18.80 -12.68
C LEU A 444 -14.10 19.93 -11.92
N TYR A 445 -13.02 19.63 -11.22
CA TYR A 445 -12.22 20.61 -10.49
C TYR A 445 -10.74 20.46 -10.84
N ASN A 446 -10.02 21.57 -10.90
CA ASN A 446 -8.56 21.58 -10.90
C ASN A 446 -8.07 21.92 -9.49
N LEU A 447 -7.62 20.91 -8.76
CA LEU A 447 -7.22 21.01 -7.36
C LEU A 447 -6.01 21.92 -7.15
N SER A 448 -5.11 22.06 -8.14
CA SER A 448 -3.97 22.99 -8.01
C SER A 448 -4.40 24.47 -7.93
N MET A 449 -5.59 24.79 -8.44
CA MET A 449 -6.15 26.14 -8.45
C MET A 449 -7.30 26.31 -7.43
N ASP A 450 -8.03 25.23 -7.15
CA ASP A 450 -9.23 25.24 -6.33
C ASP A 450 -9.40 23.94 -5.53
N GLU A 451 -8.57 23.79 -4.48
CA GLU A 451 -8.68 22.69 -3.50
C GLU A 451 -9.99 22.74 -2.70
N SER A 452 -10.69 23.87 -2.73
CA SER A 452 -12.00 24.05 -2.10
C SER A 452 -13.17 23.63 -2.99
N GLU A 453 -12.93 23.15 -4.22
CA GLU A 453 -13.94 22.61 -5.13
C GLU A 453 -15.13 23.57 -5.36
N GLN A 454 -14.89 24.88 -5.43
CA GLN A 454 -15.94 25.90 -5.57
C GLN A 454 -16.32 26.18 -7.03
N ASN A 455 -15.41 25.97 -7.97
CA ASN A 455 -15.55 26.32 -9.38
C ASN A 455 -15.65 25.05 -10.24
N ASN A 456 -16.87 24.60 -10.51
CA ASN A 456 -17.10 23.45 -11.39
C ASN A 456 -16.80 23.80 -12.87
N LEU A 457 -15.86 23.08 -13.46
CA LEU A 457 -15.37 23.26 -14.83
C LEU A 457 -16.04 22.32 -15.86
N ALA A 458 -16.95 21.43 -15.44
CA ALA A 458 -17.49 20.37 -16.30
C ALA A 458 -18.27 20.88 -17.51
N GLU A 459 -18.81 22.10 -17.45
CA GLU A 459 -19.56 22.74 -18.54
C GLU A 459 -18.65 23.63 -19.43
N ASN A 460 -17.35 23.74 -19.12
CA ASN A 460 -16.39 24.50 -19.92
C ASN A 460 -15.85 23.65 -21.09
N PRO A 461 -16.06 24.07 -22.36
CA PRO A 461 -15.59 23.33 -23.55
C PRO A 461 -14.07 23.08 -23.59
N GLU A 462 -13.26 23.91 -22.94
CA GLU A 462 -11.80 23.73 -22.90
C GLU A 462 -11.39 22.42 -22.18
N TYR A 463 -12.27 21.86 -21.34
CA TYR A 463 -12.00 20.66 -20.55
C TYR A 463 -12.70 19.40 -21.09
N GLU A 464 -13.30 19.45 -22.30
CA GLU A 464 -14.07 18.32 -22.84
C GLU A 464 -13.23 17.05 -23.02
N GLU A 465 -11.99 17.18 -23.50
CA GLU A 465 -11.12 16.02 -23.75
C GLU A 465 -10.63 15.36 -22.46
N ILE A 466 -10.23 16.14 -21.46
CA ILE A 466 -9.84 15.59 -20.15
C ILE A 466 -11.05 14.96 -19.43
N MET A 467 -12.26 15.52 -19.59
CA MET A 467 -13.49 14.91 -19.08
C MET A 467 -13.74 13.53 -19.68
N LYS A 468 -13.60 13.37 -21.00
CA LYS A 468 -13.74 12.08 -21.68
C LYS A 468 -12.70 11.08 -21.19
N GLU A 469 -11.46 11.52 -21.00
CA GLU A 469 -10.38 10.68 -20.48
C GLU A 469 -10.67 10.20 -19.05
N LEU A 470 -10.99 11.12 -18.13
CA LEU A 470 -11.28 10.78 -16.73
C LEU A 470 -12.52 9.89 -16.60
N LEU A 471 -13.54 10.11 -17.42
CA LEU A 471 -14.73 9.26 -17.43
C LEU A 471 -14.41 7.85 -17.93
N ALA A 472 -13.56 7.71 -18.96
CA ALA A 472 -13.10 6.40 -19.41
C ALA A 472 -12.33 5.65 -18.31
N ILE A 473 -11.45 6.35 -17.58
CA ILE A 473 -10.73 5.77 -16.44
C ILE A 473 -11.71 5.35 -15.33
N ALA A 474 -12.69 6.19 -14.98
CA ALA A 474 -13.68 5.86 -13.95
C ALA A 474 -14.48 4.59 -14.28
N LEU A 475 -14.80 4.38 -15.56
CA LEU A 475 -15.44 3.15 -16.04
C LEU A 475 -14.50 1.94 -15.94
N ASP A 476 -13.23 2.11 -16.29
CA ASP A 476 -12.21 1.05 -16.21
C ASP A 476 -11.81 0.70 -14.76
N GLU A 477 -11.99 1.61 -13.80
CA GLU A 477 -11.85 1.40 -12.34
C GLU A 477 -13.15 0.86 -11.71
N ASN A 478 -14.13 0.52 -12.53
CA ASN A 478 -15.37 -0.11 -12.12
C ASN A 478 -16.24 0.74 -11.16
N LEU A 479 -16.08 2.08 -11.15
CA LEU A 479 -16.81 2.98 -10.23
C LEU A 479 -18.32 3.08 -10.53
N GLU A 480 -18.76 2.58 -11.69
CA GLU A 480 -20.17 2.46 -12.04
C GLU A 480 -20.78 1.09 -11.73
N ALA A 481 -19.99 0.13 -11.24
CA ALA A 481 -20.47 -1.21 -10.97
C ALA A 481 -21.40 -1.30 -9.75
N ASP A 482 -22.07 -2.44 -9.65
CA ASP A 482 -22.88 -2.79 -8.49
C ASP A 482 -21.99 -3.08 -7.28
N LYS A 483 -22.51 -2.74 -6.09
CA LYS A 483 -21.86 -2.86 -4.77
C LYS A 483 -21.68 -4.30 -4.28
N LEU A 484 -21.51 -5.27 -5.16
CA LEU A 484 -21.26 -6.67 -4.79
C LEU A 484 -19.92 -7.16 -5.32
N TYR A 485 -19.11 -6.28 -5.90
CA TYR A 485 -17.84 -6.65 -6.50
C TYR A 485 -16.79 -7.02 -5.45
N ALA A 486 -16.03 -8.08 -5.70
CA ALA A 486 -14.80 -8.40 -4.98
C ALA A 486 -13.75 -8.86 -5.97
N ASN A 487 -12.51 -8.45 -5.72
CA ASN A 487 -11.37 -9.13 -6.34
C ASN A 487 -11.26 -10.57 -5.84
N VAL A 488 -10.69 -11.45 -6.65
CA VAL A 488 -10.43 -12.84 -6.29
C VAL A 488 -8.98 -13.19 -6.57
N PHE A 489 -8.45 -14.20 -5.88
CA PHE A 489 -7.02 -14.55 -5.92
C PHE A 489 -6.78 -15.98 -6.44
N PRO A 490 -7.28 -16.34 -7.63
CA PRO A 490 -7.17 -17.70 -8.13
C PRO A 490 -5.73 -18.04 -8.52
N THR A 491 -5.33 -19.25 -8.19
CA THR A 491 -4.04 -19.82 -8.55
C THR A 491 -4.23 -20.91 -9.59
N TRP A 492 -3.35 -20.92 -10.58
CA TRP A 492 -3.35 -21.91 -11.65
C TRP A 492 -2.93 -23.28 -11.10
N ILE A 493 -3.71 -24.30 -11.43
CA ILE A 493 -3.51 -25.71 -11.07
C ILE A 493 -3.44 -26.62 -12.30
N GLY A 494 -3.35 -26.04 -13.49
CA GLY A 494 -3.28 -26.78 -14.75
C GLY A 494 -2.09 -27.73 -14.83
N GLY A 495 -2.23 -28.74 -15.69
CA GLY A 495 -1.14 -29.66 -16.00
C GLY A 495 -0.08 -29.03 -16.89
N ASN A 496 1.07 -29.71 -17.05
CA ASN A 496 2.12 -29.27 -17.95
C ASN A 496 1.60 -29.11 -19.39
N GLY A 497 1.74 -27.91 -19.94
CA GLY A 497 1.27 -27.53 -21.25
C GLY A 497 -0.20 -27.15 -21.32
N ALA A 498 -0.91 -26.97 -20.20
CA ALA A 498 -2.32 -26.59 -20.22
C ALA A 498 -2.54 -25.12 -20.63
N ASP A 499 -3.71 -24.84 -21.18
CA ASP A 499 -4.16 -23.49 -21.51
C ASP A 499 -4.54 -22.74 -20.23
N VAL A 500 -4.07 -21.49 -20.13
CA VAL A 500 -4.43 -20.55 -19.07
C VAL A 500 -5.92 -20.17 -19.14
N ASN A 501 -6.59 -20.30 -20.29
CA ASN A 501 -8.04 -20.09 -20.41
C ASN A 501 -8.88 -21.31 -20.00
N ALA A 502 -8.28 -22.46 -19.69
CA ALA A 502 -9.07 -23.63 -19.33
C ALA A 502 -9.69 -23.46 -17.93
N ALA A 503 -11.02 -23.56 -17.85
CA ALA A 503 -11.79 -23.39 -16.62
C ALA A 503 -11.29 -24.27 -15.46
N ASP A 504 -10.95 -25.53 -15.75
CA ASP A 504 -10.49 -26.50 -14.75
C ASP A 504 -9.02 -26.31 -14.35
N SER A 505 -8.33 -25.32 -14.93
CA SER A 505 -6.94 -24.99 -14.58
C SER A 505 -6.82 -23.96 -13.47
N TRP A 506 -7.93 -23.54 -12.85
CA TRP A 506 -7.91 -22.52 -11.80
C TRP A 506 -8.57 -23.00 -10.53
N LYS A 507 -7.99 -22.55 -9.40
CA LYS A 507 -8.56 -22.77 -8.09
C LYS A 507 -8.33 -21.55 -7.23
N GLU A 508 -9.40 -21.03 -6.64
CA GLU A 508 -9.29 -20.12 -5.52
C GLU A 508 -9.05 -20.92 -4.23
N THR A 509 -8.08 -20.48 -3.43
CA THR A 509 -7.75 -21.09 -2.15
C THR A 509 -8.55 -20.42 -1.04
N GLY A 510 -9.14 -21.19 -0.13
CA GLY A 510 -9.85 -20.68 1.06
C GLY A 510 -11.37 -20.89 0.99
N LYS A 511 -12.04 -20.79 2.15
CA LYS A 511 -13.50 -20.95 2.24
C LYS A 511 -14.17 -19.58 2.05
N TRP A 512 -15.12 -19.49 1.13
CA TRP A 512 -16.02 -18.33 1.06
C TRP A 512 -17.19 -18.55 2.03
N ASP A 513 -17.08 -18.00 3.24
CA ASP A 513 -18.05 -18.23 4.33
C ASP A 513 -19.01 -17.05 4.55
N PHE A 514 -19.42 -16.41 3.47
CA PHE A 514 -20.50 -15.43 3.46
C PHE A 514 -21.70 -15.94 2.66
N ASP A 515 -22.90 -15.61 3.14
CA ASP A 515 -24.17 -15.93 2.45
C ASP A 515 -24.25 -15.24 1.09
N ILE A 516 -23.70 -14.02 0.99
CA ILE A 516 -23.58 -13.26 -0.24
C ILE A 516 -22.30 -13.70 -0.95
N LYS A 517 -22.44 -14.10 -2.21
CA LYS A 517 -21.32 -14.56 -3.05
C LYS A 517 -21.25 -13.72 -4.32
N TRP A 518 -20.07 -13.21 -4.63
CA TRP A 518 -19.79 -12.67 -5.95
C TRP A 518 -19.75 -13.81 -6.96
N PRO A 519 -20.41 -13.69 -8.13
CA PRO A 519 -20.33 -14.71 -9.17
C PRO A 519 -18.89 -14.90 -9.61
N GLN A 520 -18.30 -16.04 -9.28
CA GLN A 520 -16.94 -16.35 -9.68
C GLN A 520 -16.96 -16.86 -11.12
N SER A 521 -16.24 -16.17 -12.01
CA SER A 521 -15.89 -16.76 -13.29
C SER A 521 -15.07 -18.04 -13.05
N LYS A 522 -15.05 -18.92 -14.05
CA LYS A 522 -14.16 -20.08 -14.07
C LYS A 522 -12.88 -19.82 -14.87
N THR A 523 -12.85 -18.72 -15.62
CA THR A 523 -11.73 -18.31 -16.47
C THR A 523 -11.30 -16.88 -16.11
N PRO A 524 -10.06 -16.47 -16.42
CA PRO A 524 -9.57 -15.14 -16.09
C PRO A 524 -10.52 -14.01 -16.51
N ASP A 525 -10.85 -13.13 -15.56
CA ASP A 525 -11.67 -11.94 -15.76
C ASP A 525 -11.10 -10.73 -15.00
N GLU A 526 -11.72 -9.56 -15.17
CA GLU A 526 -11.22 -8.27 -14.66
C GLU A 526 -11.10 -8.19 -13.14
N SER A 527 -11.78 -9.05 -12.37
CA SER A 527 -11.69 -9.14 -10.91
C SER A 527 -10.55 -10.01 -10.40
N TRP A 528 -9.82 -10.69 -11.29
CA TRP A 528 -8.81 -11.64 -10.88
C TRP A 528 -7.47 -10.96 -10.63
N ASN A 529 -6.86 -11.30 -9.50
CA ASN A 529 -5.42 -11.25 -9.29
C ASN A 529 -4.87 -12.66 -9.56
N ALA A 530 -4.73 -12.98 -10.84
CA ALA A 530 -4.47 -14.32 -11.34
C ALA A 530 -2.99 -14.71 -11.18
N ARG A 531 -2.73 -15.89 -10.60
CA ARG A 531 -1.35 -16.37 -10.38
C ARG A 531 -1.09 -17.70 -11.08
N VAL A 532 -0.23 -17.68 -12.10
CA VAL A 532 0.26 -18.87 -12.79
C VAL A 532 1.55 -19.35 -12.12
N VAL A 533 1.41 -20.26 -11.14
CA VAL A 533 2.52 -20.69 -10.27
C VAL A 533 2.91 -22.14 -10.52
N ASN A 534 4.21 -22.43 -10.58
CA ASN A 534 4.70 -23.81 -10.63
C ASN A 534 4.71 -24.47 -9.24
N ALA A 535 3.68 -25.27 -8.96
CA ALA A 535 3.58 -26.06 -7.73
C ALA A 535 4.42 -27.36 -7.74
N LYS A 536 5.17 -27.65 -8.82
CA LYS A 536 5.96 -28.88 -8.98
C LYS A 536 7.47 -28.61 -8.87
N ASN A 537 8.22 -29.64 -8.48
CA ASN A 537 9.70 -29.57 -8.39
C ASN A 537 10.41 -29.80 -9.73
N LYS A 538 9.72 -29.56 -10.85
CA LYS A 538 10.24 -29.70 -12.22
C LYS A 538 9.64 -28.61 -13.09
N LYS A 539 10.29 -28.29 -14.21
CA LYS A 539 9.77 -27.31 -15.18
C LYS A 539 8.30 -27.63 -15.51
N GLN A 540 7.46 -26.60 -15.48
CA GLN A 540 6.09 -26.64 -16.00
C GLN A 540 5.96 -25.61 -17.12
N THR A 541 5.12 -25.93 -18.09
CA THR A 541 4.75 -25.02 -19.18
C THR A 541 3.26 -24.74 -19.15
N ALA A 542 2.85 -23.58 -19.65
CA ALA A 542 1.48 -23.22 -19.95
C ALA A 542 1.46 -22.36 -21.23
N HIS A 543 0.29 -22.24 -21.84
CA HIS A 543 0.09 -21.35 -22.98
C HIS A 543 -1.18 -20.51 -22.81
N LEU A 544 -1.23 -19.36 -23.50
CA LEU A 544 -2.41 -18.51 -23.56
C LEU A 544 -2.86 -18.38 -25.01
N ASP A 545 -4.02 -18.95 -25.31
CA ASP A 545 -4.54 -19.04 -26.68
C ASP A 545 -5.56 -17.95 -27.03
N THR A 546 -6.20 -17.36 -26.02
CA THR A 546 -7.17 -16.26 -26.15
C THR A 546 -6.76 -15.09 -25.28
N SER A 547 -7.02 -13.86 -25.75
CA SER A 547 -6.78 -12.65 -24.97
C SER A 547 -7.57 -12.66 -23.67
N ILE A 548 -6.94 -12.22 -22.58
CA ILE A 548 -7.58 -12.09 -21.26
C ILE A 548 -7.32 -10.72 -20.67
N LYS A 549 -8.24 -10.28 -19.81
CA LYS A 549 -8.11 -9.07 -18.98
C LYS A 549 -8.33 -9.45 -17.53
N THR A 550 -7.41 -9.04 -16.67
CA THR A 550 -7.35 -9.28 -15.23
C THR A 550 -6.93 -7.99 -14.52
N LEU A 551 -7.19 -7.87 -13.22
CA LEU A 551 -6.66 -6.75 -12.44
C LEU A 551 -5.15 -6.89 -12.27
N GLY A 552 -4.70 -8.07 -11.85
CA GLY A 552 -3.29 -8.43 -11.71
C GLY A 552 -3.00 -9.80 -12.32
N PHE A 553 -1.82 -9.96 -12.90
CA PHE A 553 -1.38 -11.24 -13.46
C PHE A 553 0.07 -11.56 -13.09
N GLU A 554 0.30 -12.68 -12.40
CA GLU A 554 1.65 -13.14 -12.01
C GLU A 554 2.00 -14.46 -12.69
N VAL A 555 3.25 -14.60 -13.16
CA VAL A 555 3.86 -15.90 -13.47
C VAL A 555 5.00 -16.13 -12.47
N ALA A 556 4.99 -17.26 -11.77
CA ALA A 556 5.98 -17.57 -10.75
C ALA A 556 6.46 -19.02 -10.82
N GLY A 557 7.77 -19.22 -10.69
CA GLY A 557 8.32 -20.57 -10.52
C GLY A 557 8.18 -21.10 -9.10
N ASN A 558 8.75 -22.29 -8.88
CA ASN A 558 8.83 -22.87 -7.55
C ASN A 558 10.08 -22.35 -6.84
N SER A 559 9.93 -21.50 -5.82
CA SER A 559 11.06 -20.90 -5.12
C SER A 559 11.94 -21.93 -4.39
N SER A 560 11.34 -22.96 -3.78
CA SER A 560 12.07 -23.98 -3.01
C SER A 560 12.94 -24.88 -3.88
N SER A 561 12.44 -25.32 -5.03
CA SER A 561 13.15 -26.20 -5.95
C SER A 561 13.82 -25.48 -7.12
N LYS A 562 13.59 -24.17 -7.26
CA LYS A 562 14.02 -23.34 -8.39
C LYS A 562 13.44 -23.79 -9.74
N ALA A 563 12.33 -24.54 -9.72
CA ALA A 563 11.73 -25.09 -10.91
C ALA A 563 10.99 -24.02 -11.73
N LEU A 564 11.30 -23.95 -13.02
CA LEU A 564 10.79 -22.93 -13.94
C LEU A 564 9.27 -23.05 -14.18
N MET A 565 8.54 -21.94 -14.15
CA MET A 565 7.23 -21.81 -14.80
C MET A 565 7.39 -21.06 -16.13
N GLU A 566 7.02 -21.68 -17.25
CA GLU A 566 7.10 -21.05 -18.56
C GLU A 566 5.71 -20.84 -19.16
N LEU A 567 5.34 -19.58 -19.42
CA LEU A 567 4.11 -19.22 -20.10
C LEU A 567 4.40 -18.73 -21.53
N THR A 568 3.71 -19.28 -22.52
CA THR A 568 3.82 -18.85 -23.93
C THR A 568 2.53 -18.23 -24.42
N LEU A 569 2.58 -16.98 -24.89
CA LEU A 569 1.44 -16.32 -25.54
C LEU A 569 1.43 -16.65 -27.04
N LYS A 570 0.25 -17.00 -27.56
CA LYS A 570 0.07 -17.20 -29.00
C LYS A 570 0.14 -15.89 -29.79
N PRO A 571 0.38 -15.94 -31.11
CA PRO A 571 0.39 -14.73 -31.93
C PRO A 571 -0.92 -13.95 -31.90
N GLY A 572 -0.85 -12.62 -31.87
CA GLY A 572 -2.00 -11.73 -32.00
C GLY A 572 -2.86 -11.56 -30.74
N ILE A 573 -2.61 -12.30 -29.67
CA ILE A 573 -3.37 -12.16 -28.42
C ILE A 573 -2.80 -11.09 -27.50
N THR A 574 -3.64 -10.59 -26.59
CA THR A 574 -3.27 -9.63 -25.55
C THR A 574 -3.49 -10.22 -24.17
N LEU A 575 -2.46 -10.18 -23.33
CA LEU A 575 -2.57 -10.40 -21.89
C LEU A 575 -2.62 -9.04 -21.20
N THR A 576 -3.74 -8.74 -20.56
CA THR A 576 -3.91 -7.52 -19.77
C THR A 576 -3.93 -7.85 -18.30
N GLY A 577 -2.94 -7.34 -17.55
CA GLY A 577 -2.99 -7.18 -16.11
C GLY A 577 -3.09 -5.68 -15.85
N ARG A 578 -4.31 -5.21 -15.60
CA ARG A 578 -4.66 -3.79 -15.59
C ARG A 578 -3.69 -3.01 -14.70
N ASN A 579 -3.58 -3.41 -13.43
CA ASN A 579 -2.69 -2.80 -12.46
C ASN A 579 -1.26 -3.32 -12.58
N GLU A 580 -1.07 -4.61 -12.84
CA GLU A 580 0.26 -5.19 -12.89
C GLU A 580 0.30 -6.50 -13.67
N ILE A 581 1.32 -6.66 -14.51
CA ILE A 581 1.82 -7.98 -14.92
C ILE A 581 3.19 -8.19 -14.29
N ARG A 582 3.34 -9.28 -13.54
CA ARG A 582 4.58 -9.61 -12.82
C ARG A 582 5.17 -10.94 -13.25
N LEU A 583 6.45 -10.95 -13.57
CA LEU A 583 7.26 -12.15 -13.70
C LEU A 583 8.11 -12.31 -12.44
N ALA A 584 7.69 -13.18 -11.54
CA ALA A 584 8.37 -13.48 -10.29
C ALA A 584 9.55 -14.46 -10.53
N PRO A 585 10.44 -14.69 -9.54
CA PRO A 585 11.61 -15.55 -9.71
C PRO A 585 11.29 -16.94 -10.28
N PHE A 586 12.22 -17.46 -11.07
CA PHE A 586 12.11 -18.75 -11.75
C PHE A 586 10.90 -18.83 -12.68
N SER A 587 10.55 -17.73 -13.34
CA SER A 587 9.51 -17.71 -14.37
C SER A 587 10.07 -17.30 -15.74
N SER A 588 9.37 -17.67 -16.80
CA SER A 588 9.65 -17.24 -18.17
C SER A 588 8.36 -16.95 -18.92
N LEU A 589 8.25 -15.76 -19.50
CA LEU A 589 7.14 -15.37 -20.37
C LEU A 589 7.64 -15.18 -21.80
N LYS A 590 7.04 -15.91 -22.74
CA LYS A 590 7.40 -15.86 -24.16
C LYS A 590 6.30 -15.21 -24.99
N LEU A 591 6.66 -14.13 -25.69
CA LEU A 591 5.82 -13.43 -26.66
C LEU A 591 6.11 -13.93 -28.07
N ASN A 592 5.06 -14.21 -28.85
CA ASN A 592 5.16 -14.64 -30.25
C ASN A 592 4.39 -13.71 -31.19
N GLY A 593 4.70 -12.42 -31.18
CA GLY A 593 3.89 -11.38 -31.83
C GLY A 593 2.62 -11.05 -31.04
N SER A 594 2.65 -11.24 -29.71
CA SER A 594 1.57 -10.94 -28.79
C SER A 594 1.79 -9.60 -28.06
N THR A 595 0.79 -9.18 -27.29
CA THR A 595 0.82 -7.93 -26.53
C THR A 595 0.71 -8.20 -25.03
N LEU A 596 1.52 -7.52 -24.23
CA LEU A 596 1.29 -7.31 -22.81
C LEU A 596 0.74 -5.91 -22.61
N SER A 597 -0.28 -5.74 -21.77
CA SER A 597 -0.91 -4.44 -21.52
C SER A 597 -1.13 -4.20 -20.04
N SER A 598 -0.76 -3.02 -19.55
CA SER A 598 -1.04 -2.56 -18.19
C SER A 598 -1.14 -1.03 -18.20
N VAL A 599 -2.08 -0.47 -17.43
CA VAL A 599 -2.21 1.00 -17.28
C VAL A 599 -1.20 1.57 -16.29
N ARG A 600 -0.45 0.71 -15.59
CA ARG A 600 0.61 1.11 -14.65
C ARG A 600 1.96 0.60 -15.12
N TRP A 601 2.25 -0.69 -14.96
CA TRP A 601 3.57 -1.24 -15.29
C TRP A 601 3.60 -2.75 -15.46
N ILE A 602 4.72 -3.21 -16.02
CA ILE A 602 5.09 -4.62 -16.13
C ILE A 602 6.44 -4.82 -15.43
N ASP A 603 6.49 -5.76 -14.48
CA ASP A 603 7.67 -6.07 -13.68
C ASP A 603 8.30 -7.40 -14.09
N VAL A 604 9.62 -7.41 -14.29
CA VAL A 604 10.43 -8.61 -14.49
C VAL A 604 11.44 -8.69 -13.37
N PHE A 605 11.18 -9.53 -12.36
CA PHE A 605 12.03 -9.67 -11.18
C PHE A 605 13.30 -10.46 -11.49
N GLU A 606 14.26 -10.42 -10.56
CA GLU A 606 15.47 -11.26 -10.63
C GLU A 606 15.11 -12.72 -10.88
N GLN A 607 15.92 -13.41 -11.69
CA GLN A 607 15.72 -14.80 -12.08
C GLN A 607 14.45 -15.08 -12.90
N ALA A 608 13.73 -14.04 -13.34
CA ALA A 608 12.66 -14.14 -14.31
C ALA A 608 13.14 -13.75 -15.72
N THR A 609 12.47 -14.27 -16.75
CA THR A 609 12.79 -13.98 -18.16
C THR A 609 11.56 -13.51 -18.93
N LEU A 610 11.66 -12.38 -19.63
CA LEU A 610 10.72 -11.98 -20.66
C LEU A 610 11.40 -12.09 -22.03
N GLN A 611 10.82 -12.84 -22.97
CA GLN A 611 11.49 -13.16 -24.23
C GLN A 611 10.56 -13.12 -25.44
N GLY A 612 11.16 -12.91 -26.62
CA GLY A 612 10.50 -13.09 -27.92
C GLY A 612 10.19 -11.78 -28.64
N THR A 613 9.07 -11.78 -29.37
CA THR A 613 8.62 -10.67 -30.22
C THR A 613 7.22 -10.22 -29.81
N GLY A 614 6.96 -8.92 -29.82
CA GLY A 614 5.65 -8.42 -29.39
C GLY A 614 5.64 -6.97 -28.97
N ARG A 615 4.52 -6.55 -28.40
CA ARG A 615 4.31 -5.21 -27.85
C ARG A 615 4.13 -5.27 -26.33
N ILE A 616 4.65 -4.25 -25.67
CA ILE A 616 4.49 -3.98 -24.25
C ILE A 616 3.82 -2.61 -24.19
N ASN A 617 2.50 -2.62 -24.02
CA ASN A 617 1.66 -1.44 -23.89
C ASN A 617 1.69 -0.94 -22.43
N SER A 618 2.88 -0.63 -21.93
CA SER A 618 3.13 -0.10 -20.58
C SER A 618 4.59 0.31 -20.42
N SER A 619 4.94 0.84 -19.25
CA SER A 619 6.35 0.93 -18.82
C SER A 619 6.85 -0.43 -18.32
N LEU A 620 8.10 -0.78 -18.66
CA LEU A 620 8.73 -2.07 -18.33
C LEU A 620 9.87 -1.87 -17.33
N TYR A 621 9.78 -2.54 -16.19
CA TYR A 621 10.81 -2.56 -15.15
C TYR A 621 11.52 -3.91 -15.16
N ASN A 622 12.85 -3.87 -15.32
CA ASN A 622 13.67 -5.06 -15.53
C ASN A 622 14.76 -5.20 -14.47
N ALA A 623 14.57 -6.17 -13.57
CA ALA A 623 15.59 -6.73 -12.70
C ALA A 623 16.00 -8.16 -13.09
N GLY A 624 15.27 -8.80 -14.01
CA GLY A 624 15.57 -10.13 -14.54
C GLY A 624 16.31 -10.10 -15.88
N LEU A 625 15.87 -10.94 -16.81
CA LEU A 625 16.41 -11.06 -18.16
C LEU A 625 15.36 -10.68 -19.20
N ILE A 626 15.67 -9.72 -20.06
CA ILE A 626 14.89 -9.43 -21.27
C ILE A 626 15.64 -9.96 -22.48
N GLN A 627 15.04 -10.90 -23.21
CA GLN A 627 15.57 -11.42 -24.48
C GLN A 627 14.74 -10.86 -25.65
N ALA A 628 15.13 -9.68 -26.13
CA ALA A 628 14.35 -8.94 -27.13
C ALA A 628 14.72 -9.35 -28.56
N LYS A 629 13.71 -9.64 -29.40
CA LYS A 629 13.88 -10.01 -30.84
C LYS A 629 13.05 -9.12 -31.79
N GLY A 630 12.92 -7.84 -31.47
CA GLY A 630 12.02 -6.90 -32.14
C GLY A 630 10.82 -6.52 -31.27
N MET A 631 11.05 -6.40 -29.95
CA MET A 631 10.04 -6.03 -28.97
C MET A 631 9.85 -4.50 -28.95
N VAL A 632 8.61 -4.05 -28.78
CA VAL A 632 8.28 -2.61 -28.71
C VAL A 632 7.64 -2.28 -27.36
N VAL A 633 8.22 -1.34 -26.62
CA VAL A 633 7.71 -0.81 -25.35
C VAL A 633 7.09 0.56 -25.62
N SER A 634 5.81 0.74 -25.30
CA SER A 634 5.11 2.01 -25.52
C SER A 634 5.42 3.05 -24.45
N GLY A 635 5.73 2.62 -23.23
CA GLY A 635 6.15 3.48 -22.12
C GLY A 635 7.66 3.57 -21.99
N ASP A 636 8.11 3.67 -20.74
CA ASP A 636 9.53 3.71 -20.40
C ASP A 636 10.12 2.31 -20.23
N TYR A 637 11.42 2.19 -20.43
CA TYR A 637 12.20 1.00 -20.11
C TYR A 637 13.17 1.31 -18.97
N ASN A 638 12.97 0.70 -17.81
CA ASN A 638 13.78 0.90 -16.63
C ASN A 638 14.56 -0.38 -16.31
N GLN A 639 15.87 -0.37 -16.53
CA GLN A 639 16.76 -1.46 -16.19
C GLN A 639 17.44 -1.21 -14.85
N SER A 640 17.26 -2.13 -13.90
CA SER A 640 17.98 -2.09 -12.62
C SER A 640 19.44 -2.52 -12.77
N ALA A 641 20.23 -2.33 -11.72
CA ALA A 641 21.64 -2.72 -11.70
C ALA A 641 21.89 -4.23 -11.91
N VAL A 642 20.94 -5.07 -11.49
CA VAL A 642 20.98 -6.53 -11.63
C VAL A 642 20.32 -7.03 -12.91
N GLY A 643 19.51 -6.18 -13.56
CA GLY A 643 18.79 -6.52 -14.78
C GLY A 643 19.72 -6.74 -15.98
N THR A 644 19.37 -7.70 -16.83
CA THR A 644 20.08 -8.00 -18.08
C THR A 644 19.19 -7.74 -19.29
N LEU A 645 19.72 -7.05 -20.29
CA LEU A 645 19.16 -7.00 -21.64
C LEU A 645 20.03 -7.89 -22.54
N GLU A 646 19.42 -8.91 -23.13
CA GLU A 646 20.03 -9.77 -24.12
C GLU A 646 19.38 -9.54 -25.48
N VAL A 647 20.22 -9.25 -26.49
CA VAL A 647 19.76 -8.95 -27.84
C VAL A 647 20.37 -9.87 -28.87
N GLU A 648 19.58 -10.24 -29.87
CA GLU A 648 20.08 -10.88 -31.09
C GLU A 648 20.39 -9.78 -32.12
N VAL A 649 21.66 -9.59 -32.43
CA VAL A 649 22.14 -8.41 -33.14
C VAL A 649 21.99 -8.59 -34.66
N GLY A 650 21.26 -7.66 -35.30
CA GLY A 650 21.00 -7.64 -36.74
C GLY A 650 20.73 -6.23 -37.29
N ASN A 651 20.02 -6.13 -38.43
CA ASN A 651 19.78 -4.85 -39.13
C ASN A 651 18.73 -3.93 -38.46
N LYS A 652 17.81 -4.50 -37.65
CA LYS A 652 16.79 -3.74 -36.90
C LYS A 652 17.13 -3.78 -35.40
N ALA A 653 16.75 -2.74 -34.68
CA ALA A 653 16.91 -2.71 -33.23
C ALA A 653 16.06 -3.83 -32.60
N PRO A 654 16.66 -4.72 -31.80
CA PRO A 654 15.93 -5.79 -31.13
C PRO A 654 14.97 -5.30 -30.05
N LEU A 655 15.19 -4.09 -29.52
CA LEU A 655 14.27 -3.41 -28.60
C LEU A 655 14.02 -1.96 -29.06
N THR A 656 12.75 -1.58 -29.17
CA THR A 656 12.33 -0.20 -29.42
C THR A 656 11.52 0.28 -28.21
N VAL A 657 11.86 1.43 -27.68
CA VAL A 657 11.17 2.08 -26.55
C VAL A 657 10.62 3.41 -27.06
N ASN A 658 9.34 3.68 -26.85
CA ASN A 658 8.75 4.95 -27.27
C ASN A 658 9.00 6.05 -26.24
N GLY A 659 9.13 5.68 -24.96
CA GLY A 659 9.52 6.58 -23.87
C GLY A 659 11.02 6.65 -23.64
N LYS A 660 11.39 6.90 -22.39
CA LYS A 660 12.76 6.95 -21.89
C LYS A 660 13.30 5.54 -21.64
N ALA A 661 14.57 5.30 -21.95
CA ALA A 661 15.28 4.11 -21.50
C ALA A 661 16.31 4.51 -20.44
N VAL A 662 16.14 3.99 -19.22
CA VAL A 662 17.07 4.10 -18.10
C VAL A 662 17.91 2.82 -18.01
N LEU A 663 19.22 2.94 -18.20
CA LEU A 663 20.15 1.83 -18.29
C LEU A 663 21.10 1.83 -17.09
N ASN A 664 21.04 0.78 -16.27
CA ASN A 664 21.98 0.57 -15.16
C ASN A 664 22.54 -0.86 -15.10
N GLY A 665 22.06 -1.76 -15.97
CA GLY A 665 22.33 -3.20 -15.87
C GLY A 665 23.31 -3.71 -16.93
N ILE A 666 23.23 -5.00 -17.20
CA ILE A 666 24.16 -5.70 -18.09
C ILE A 666 23.56 -5.79 -19.51
N LEU A 667 24.36 -5.51 -20.54
CA LEU A 667 24.06 -5.88 -21.92
C LEU A 667 24.73 -7.20 -22.28
N LYS A 668 23.98 -8.13 -22.86
CA LYS A 668 24.46 -9.34 -23.52
C LYS A 668 24.01 -9.35 -24.98
N CYS A 669 24.76 -10.06 -25.82
CA CYS A 669 24.29 -10.36 -27.16
C CYS A 669 24.63 -11.80 -27.57
N THR A 670 23.77 -12.38 -28.40
CA THR A 670 24.07 -13.60 -29.14
C THR A 670 24.80 -13.25 -30.44
N THR A 671 25.67 -14.15 -30.92
CA THR A 671 26.60 -13.92 -32.04
C THR A 671 25.90 -13.26 -33.24
N PRO A 672 26.39 -12.12 -33.75
CA PRO A 672 25.70 -11.38 -34.81
C PRO A 672 25.53 -12.23 -36.07
N SER A 673 24.30 -12.37 -36.55
CA SER A 673 23.98 -12.92 -37.86
C SER A 673 23.72 -11.77 -38.84
N GLY A 674 24.77 -11.03 -39.23
CA GLY A 674 24.60 -9.89 -40.13
C GLY A 674 25.88 -9.28 -40.69
N LYS A 675 25.78 -8.74 -41.91
CA LYS A 675 26.77 -7.81 -42.49
C LYS A 675 26.26 -6.39 -42.25
N GLY A 676 27.02 -5.56 -41.52
CA GLY A 676 26.67 -4.16 -41.27
C GLY A 676 27.08 -3.70 -39.88
N THR A 677 28.18 -2.98 -39.79
CA THR A 677 28.59 -2.23 -38.60
C THR A 677 28.27 -0.75 -38.82
N PRO A 678 27.72 -0.03 -37.82
CA PRO A 678 27.40 -0.47 -36.46
C PRO A 678 26.03 -1.16 -36.35
N PHE A 679 25.88 -2.03 -35.35
CA PHE A 679 24.62 -2.73 -35.09
C PHE A 679 23.75 -2.01 -34.05
N LYS A 680 22.43 -1.95 -34.26
CA LYS A 680 21.51 -1.33 -33.30
C LYS A 680 21.14 -2.31 -32.19
N VAL A 681 21.18 -1.85 -30.93
CA VAL A 681 20.76 -2.61 -29.74
C VAL A 681 19.37 -2.16 -29.30
N LEU A 682 19.23 -0.86 -29.08
CA LEU A 682 18.01 -0.25 -28.57
C LEU A 682 17.85 1.15 -29.16
N SER A 683 16.63 1.53 -29.49
CA SER A 683 16.22 2.93 -29.75
C SER A 683 15.19 3.37 -28.72
N ALA A 684 15.29 4.63 -28.27
CA ALA A 684 14.38 5.25 -27.31
C ALA A 684 14.12 6.72 -27.66
N ALA A 685 13.09 7.35 -27.09
CA ALA A 685 12.94 8.81 -27.18
C ALA A 685 14.10 9.54 -26.48
N SER A 686 14.60 8.96 -25.39
CA SER A 686 15.84 9.39 -24.75
C SER A 686 16.53 8.23 -24.04
N ILE A 687 17.87 8.27 -23.98
CA ILE A 687 18.71 7.35 -23.22
C ILE A 687 19.25 8.06 -21.99
N ASN A 688 19.09 7.43 -20.81
CA ASN A 688 19.73 7.86 -19.58
C ASN A 688 20.51 6.71 -18.95
N GLY A 689 21.69 7.01 -18.41
CA GLY A 689 22.59 6.00 -17.86
C GLY A 689 23.35 5.20 -18.91
N SER A 690 23.97 4.10 -18.48
CA SER A 690 24.80 3.22 -19.30
C SER A 690 24.78 1.79 -18.76
N PHE A 691 25.12 0.84 -19.62
CA PHE A 691 25.29 -0.55 -19.20
C PHE A 691 26.57 -0.71 -18.38
N THR A 692 26.57 -1.60 -17.40
CA THR A 692 27.69 -1.86 -16.47
C THR A 692 28.76 -2.80 -17.04
N ASN A 693 28.74 -3.03 -18.35
CA ASN A 693 29.74 -3.84 -19.05
C ASN A 693 31.16 -3.28 -18.82
N PRO A 694 32.13 -4.11 -18.39
CA PRO A 694 33.50 -3.64 -18.13
C PRO A 694 34.12 -2.89 -19.31
N ASN A 695 34.67 -1.71 -19.04
CA ASN A 695 35.29 -0.82 -20.03
C ASN A 695 34.37 -0.41 -21.20
N GLY A 696 33.04 -0.53 -21.05
CA GLY A 696 32.10 -0.31 -22.15
C GLY A 696 32.25 -1.30 -23.30
N LEU A 697 32.83 -2.48 -23.02
CA LEU A 697 33.08 -3.53 -24.01
C LEU A 697 32.13 -4.71 -23.81
N LEU A 698 31.67 -5.26 -24.92
CA LEU A 698 30.89 -6.49 -24.95
C LEU A 698 31.65 -7.55 -25.75
N ARG A 699 31.75 -8.77 -25.22
CA ARG A 699 32.38 -9.91 -25.90
C ARG A 699 31.35 -10.99 -26.16
N SER A 700 31.24 -11.43 -27.41
CA SER A 700 30.32 -12.51 -27.81
C SER A 700 30.81 -13.18 -29.10
N GLY A 701 30.70 -14.51 -29.17
CA GLY A 701 31.07 -15.29 -30.36
C GLY A 701 32.51 -15.09 -30.84
N GLY A 702 33.46 -14.85 -29.92
CA GLY A 702 34.88 -14.57 -30.24
C GLY A 702 35.16 -13.16 -30.77
N GLN A 703 34.16 -12.28 -30.81
CA GLN A 703 34.29 -10.88 -31.25
C GLN A 703 34.17 -9.93 -30.05
N THR A 704 34.82 -8.77 -30.16
CA THR A 704 34.70 -7.67 -29.19
C THR A 704 33.99 -6.49 -29.83
N PHE A 705 33.07 -5.88 -29.08
CA PHE A 705 32.28 -4.73 -29.50
C PHE A 705 32.46 -3.59 -28.49
N ARG A 706 32.56 -2.36 -29.01
CA ARG A 706 32.40 -1.14 -28.22
C ARG A 706 30.92 -0.79 -28.16
N ILE A 707 30.43 -0.53 -26.96
CA ILE A 707 29.09 0.02 -26.76
C ILE A 707 29.16 1.52 -26.94
N GLN A 708 28.34 2.08 -27.84
CA GLN A 708 28.24 3.53 -28.03
C GLN A 708 26.82 4.01 -27.70
N TYR A 709 26.76 5.09 -26.94
CA TYR A 709 25.52 5.75 -26.53
C TYR A 709 25.30 7.02 -27.34
N LYS A 710 24.09 7.16 -27.87
CA LYS A 710 23.58 8.40 -28.48
C LYS A 710 22.33 8.82 -27.72
N ALA A 711 21.88 10.05 -27.94
CA ALA A 711 20.69 10.58 -27.26
C ALA A 711 19.45 9.69 -27.42
N ASP A 712 19.29 9.04 -28.58
CA ASP A 712 18.10 8.28 -28.98
C ASP A 712 18.35 6.78 -29.23
N LYS A 713 19.58 6.29 -29.05
CA LYS A 713 19.93 4.88 -29.36
C LYS A 713 21.23 4.40 -28.74
N VAL A 714 21.30 3.09 -28.57
CA VAL A 714 22.54 2.36 -28.25
C VAL A 714 22.93 1.48 -29.43
N ILE A 715 24.21 1.52 -29.80
CA ILE A 715 24.77 0.73 -30.90
C ILE A 715 26.02 -0.04 -30.47
N LEU A 716 26.28 -1.16 -31.14
CA LEU A 716 27.51 -1.94 -31.01
C LEU A 716 28.37 -1.70 -32.25
N GLU A 717 29.59 -1.24 -32.01
CA GLU A 717 30.63 -1.13 -33.03
C GLU A 717 31.62 -2.28 -32.85
N LYS A 718 31.84 -3.07 -33.89
CA LYS A 718 32.84 -4.15 -33.84
C LYS A 718 34.23 -3.52 -33.77
N ILE A 719 35.03 -3.95 -32.80
CA ILE A 719 36.45 -3.61 -32.73
C ILE A 719 37.21 -4.83 -33.23
N GLU A 720 38.02 -4.67 -34.27
CA GLU A 720 38.96 -5.72 -34.65
C GLU A 720 39.94 -5.96 -33.50
N GLY A 721 40.05 -7.21 -33.08
CA GLY A 721 40.95 -7.64 -32.00
C GLY A 721 42.37 -7.74 -32.49
#